data_AF-A0A7C0VIR2-F1
#
_entry.id   AF-A0A7C0VIR2-F1
#
_cell.length_a   1.000
_cell.length_b   1.000
_cell.length_c   1.000
_cell.angle_alpha   90.00
_cell.angle_beta   90.00
_cell.angle_gamma   90.00
#
_symmetry.space_group_name_H-M   'P 1'
#
loop_
_entity.id
_entity.type
_entity.pdbx_description
1 polymer ?
#
loop_
_entity_poly.entity_id
_entity_poly.type
_entity_poly.pdbx_seq_one_letter_code
_entity_poly.pdbx_strand_id
1 'polypeptide(L)'
;MAEILFSSWGGEVVDNRSKEPQEYETASKVSLPEYFQQNEEIKALIGWYGIVLRTSEVNIVDLCRTYMEAIQEKSCGKCFLCRIGTKVIADTLGRMCRGKGRQADLEILARLAESISESSKCNIGQSGPLPLRHALEYFADDFALAANGGAAIPAGTYRSKLTAPCMDACPIHLDIPTYVECIKEGKFQESLDVIRERLPLPGVVGRVCVRPCEEHCRRTNLDEPISIKFLKRFVSDYELEKNKEPHYLVEAAEKTGSVAIVGAGPAGVTCAYHLARKGHQVTIYEKLGEPGGMSAVGIPDYRLPRQILRGEVEQVQKLGVTIHYDTQVGKDIKLSQLEADNDAVFIAHGAHLSSAMRVEGENDGYKGFITGVQYLLDINLGKDPYPEGKKVVVVGGGNVAIDCVRCSFRVNKPDVNLVYRRTRNEMPADEVEIHDAEEEKVVFHYLTQPIKVIAENGKVVGLQCIKMELGEPDESGRRRPVPVEGSEFIIDCDIVVPAIGQTIDLSMLEGIDKVETTRWNTIVVNEFTKQTENPKIFCAGDCQTSPGALITACAGGRTAAINIDKLINGLNLEAAEDDYFDKLFDVVKVYDPAEDIGFLGGRARYQLEMLPPDTRKWTFDEVEKGFSPQEAMAEADRCLRCYRVATIAVTEATS
;
A
#
# COMPACT_ATOMS: atom_id res chain seq x y z
N MET A 1 3.59 15.53 27.11
CA MET A 1 4.48 14.46 26.66
C MET A 1 4.78 13.64 27.89
N ALA A 2 4.34 12.39 27.96
CA ALA A 2 4.78 11.50 29.02
C ALA A 2 6.32 11.43 28.96
N GLU A 3 6.96 11.81 30.05
CA GLU A 3 8.40 11.95 30.15
C GLU A 3 9.09 10.59 29.95
N ILE A 4 10.08 10.55 29.04
CA ILE A 4 10.87 9.35 28.79
C ILE A 4 11.86 9.19 29.95
N LEU A 5 11.73 8.09 30.68
CA LEU A 5 12.57 7.76 31.82
C LEU A 5 13.92 7.18 31.36
N PHE A 6 13.90 6.36 30.31
CA PHE A 6 15.09 5.81 29.68
C PHE A 6 14.85 5.60 28.18
N SER A 7 15.85 5.89 27.35
CA SER A 7 15.89 5.52 25.94
C SER A 7 17.29 5.06 25.55
N SER A 8 17.37 4.03 24.72
CA SER A 8 18.58 3.65 23.96
C SER A 8 18.27 3.60 22.45
N TRP A 9 17.14 4.18 22.04
CA TRP A 9 16.60 4.03 20.70
C TRP A 9 17.48 4.72 19.65
N GLY A 10 17.84 3.99 18.60
CA GLY A 10 18.60 4.53 17.48
C GLY A 10 20.02 4.97 17.85
N GLY A 11 20.58 4.38 18.93
CA GLY A 11 21.93 4.69 19.43
C GLY A 11 22.01 5.94 20.30
N GLU A 12 20.91 6.66 20.53
CA GLU A 12 20.84 7.77 21.48
C GLU A 12 20.47 7.23 22.87
N VAL A 13 21.38 7.42 23.84
CA VAL A 13 21.14 7.03 25.23
C VAL A 13 20.69 8.24 26.02
N VAL A 14 19.48 8.17 26.55
CA VAL A 14 18.91 9.14 27.50
C VAL A 14 18.56 8.39 28.77
N ASP A 15 19.12 8.78 29.90
CA ASP A 15 18.85 8.18 31.20
C ASP A 15 18.44 9.25 32.22
N ASN A 16 17.16 9.25 32.57
CA ASN A 16 16.55 10.18 33.50
C ASN A 16 16.18 9.50 34.83
N ARG A 17 16.50 8.20 35.03
CA ARG A 17 16.09 7.42 36.21
C ARG A 17 16.62 7.95 37.55
N SER A 18 17.70 8.72 37.51
CA SER A 18 18.34 9.33 38.69
C SER A 18 18.12 10.84 38.79
N LYS A 19 17.33 11.43 37.88
CA LYS A 19 17.10 12.88 37.80
C LYS A 19 15.73 13.21 38.36
N GLU A 20 15.55 14.48 38.75
CA GLU A 20 14.23 15.02 39.03
C GLU A 20 13.53 15.42 37.72
N PRO A 21 12.18 15.39 37.63
CA PRO A 21 11.43 15.67 36.40
C PRO A 21 11.82 16.98 35.68
N GLN A 22 12.22 18.02 36.43
CA GLN A 22 12.62 19.30 35.84
C GLN A 22 13.96 19.24 35.08
N GLU A 23 14.77 18.20 35.31
CA GLU A 23 16.10 18.00 34.71
C GLU A 23 16.09 16.94 33.60
N TYR A 24 14.90 16.46 33.21
CA TYR A 24 14.79 15.38 32.23
C TYR A 24 15.27 15.83 30.85
N GLU A 25 16.17 15.02 30.30
CA GLU A 25 16.60 15.14 28.91
C GLU A 25 15.54 14.53 28.00
N THR A 26 15.32 15.15 26.83
CA THR A 26 14.37 14.66 25.84
C THR A 26 15.08 13.72 24.86
N ALA A 27 14.50 12.54 24.60
CA ALA A 27 14.98 11.68 23.52
C ALA A 27 14.55 12.27 22.16
N SER A 28 15.51 12.55 21.29
CA SER A 28 15.27 13.16 19.98
C SER A 28 15.00 12.14 18.87
N LYS A 29 15.48 10.90 19.05
CA LYS A 29 15.40 9.81 18.06
C LYS A 29 14.11 9.01 18.09
N VAL A 30 13.24 9.23 19.08
CA VAL A 30 11.97 8.50 19.19
C VAL A 30 10.87 9.38 19.77
N SER A 31 9.71 9.32 19.14
CA SER A 31 8.46 9.84 19.69
C SER A 31 7.51 8.66 19.88
N LEU A 32 6.89 8.57 21.05
CA LEU A 32 5.87 7.58 21.33
C LEU A 32 4.54 8.29 21.55
N PRO A 33 3.42 7.79 21.00
CA PRO A 33 2.11 8.26 21.41
C PRO A 33 1.88 7.91 22.89
N GLU A 34 1.05 8.68 23.59
CA GLU A 34 0.74 8.43 25.00
C GLU A 34 0.00 7.10 25.18
N TYR A 35 -0.96 6.86 24.28
CA TYR A 35 -1.86 5.72 24.29
C TYR A 35 -1.64 4.82 23.08
N PHE A 36 -1.71 3.50 23.28
CA PHE A 36 -1.79 2.53 22.19
C PHE A 36 -3.25 2.40 21.72
N GLN A 37 -4.15 2.09 22.64
CA GLN A 37 -5.60 2.18 22.50
C GLN A 37 -6.14 3.26 23.44
N GLN A 38 -7.39 3.71 23.29
CA GLN A 38 -7.95 4.83 24.08
C GLN A 38 -7.72 4.71 25.61
N ASN A 39 -7.67 3.51 26.16
CA ASN A 39 -7.47 3.23 27.59
C ASN A 39 -6.22 2.38 27.90
N GLU A 40 -5.29 2.24 26.94
CA GLU A 40 -4.04 1.49 27.11
C GLU A 40 -2.84 2.45 26.97
N GLU A 41 -2.33 2.98 28.10
CA GLU A 41 -1.15 3.85 28.10
C GLU A 41 0.11 3.05 27.77
N ILE A 42 0.92 3.57 26.83
CA ILE A 42 2.21 2.95 26.50
C ILE A 42 3.21 3.27 27.61
N LYS A 43 3.63 2.24 28.34
CA LYS A 43 4.63 2.30 29.40
C LYS A 43 6.05 2.07 28.90
N ALA A 44 6.21 1.25 27.88
CA ALA A 44 7.51 0.92 27.28
C ALA A 44 7.38 0.48 25.82
N LEU A 45 8.47 0.63 25.07
CA LEU A 45 8.70 0.02 23.76
C LEU A 45 10.06 -0.68 23.78
N ILE A 46 10.11 -1.92 23.31
CA ILE A 46 11.34 -2.65 22.99
C ILE A 46 11.26 -3.12 21.53
N GLY A 47 12.31 -2.88 20.75
CA GLY A 47 12.28 -3.20 19.32
C GLY A 47 13.65 -3.11 18.67
N TRP A 48 13.74 -3.28 17.35
CA TRP A 48 14.99 -3.41 16.59
C TRP A 48 16.04 -2.31 16.78
N TYR A 49 15.67 -1.15 17.33
CA TYR A 49 16.57 -0.02 17.60
C TYR A 49 16.86 0.24 19.07
N GLY A 50 16.31 -0.55 19.99
CA GLY A 50 16.62 -0.46 21.42
C GLY A 50 15.37 -0.49 22.30
N ILE A 51 15.46 0.20 23.44
CA ILE A 51 14.45 0.25 24.50
C ILE A 51 14.06 1.69 24.76
N VAL A 52 12.78 1.92 25.00
CA VAL A 52 12.21 3.17 25.52
C VAL A 52 11.33 2.83 26.72
N LEU A 53 11.56 3.46 27.87
CA LEU A 53 10.76 3.34 29.08
C LEU A 53 10.21 4.70 29.50
N ARG A 54 8.94 4.74 29.89
CA ARG A 54 8.29 5.91 30.50
C ARG A 54 8.09 5.79 32.01
N THR A 55 8.08 4.57 32.52
CA THR A 55 7.83 4.30 33.94
C THR A 55 8.73 3.17 34.44
N SER A 56 9.11 3.26 35.72
CA SER A 56 9.85 2.23 36.44
C SER A 56 8.98 1.02 36.83
N GLU A 57 7.66 1.08 36.60
CA GLU A 57 6.75 -0.04 36.87
C GLU A 57 6.96 -1.23 35.94
N VAL A 58 7.53 -1.02 34.75
CA VAL A 58 7.78 -2.09 33.79
C VAL A 58 9.02 -2.86 34.20
N ASN A 59 8.87 -4.15 34.48
CA ASN A 59 10.01 -5.01 34.74
C ASN A 59 10.76 -5.33 33.43
N ILE A 60 12.00 -4.86 33.32
CA ILE A 60 12.78 -4.97 32.08
C ILE A 60 13.14 -6.42 31.72
N VAL A 61 13.32 -7.30 32.71
CA VAL A 61 13.64 -8.72 32.48
C VAL A 61 12.44 -9.44 31.86
N ASP A 62 11.24 -9.15 32.36
CA ASP A 62 9.99 -9.71 31.81
C ASP A 62 9.63 -9.11 30.44
N LEU A 63 9.88 -7.81 30.22
CA LEU A 63 9.73 -7.20 28.90
C LEU A 63 10.67 -7.86 27.87
N CYS A 64 11.95 -8.07 28.24
CA CYS A 64 12.90 -8.79 27.39
C CYS A 64 12.49 -10.23 27.13
N ARG A 65 11.93 -10.92 28.13
CA ARG A 65 11.40 -12.29 27.98
C ARG A 65 10.34 -12.32 26.87
N THR A 66 9.31 -11.48 26.98
CA THR A 66 8.21 -11.43 26.02
C THR A 66 8.70 -11.07 24.62
N TYR A 67 9.60 -10.09 24.52
CA TYR A 67 10.20 -9.69 23.25
C TYR A 67 11.01 -10.82 22.60
N MET A 68 11.83 -11.53 23.37
CA MET A 68 12.64 -12.65 22.85
C MET A 68 11.77 -13.88 22.51
N GLU A 69 10.65 -14.09 23.19
CA GLU A 69 9.64 -15.08 22.79
C GLU A 69 9.02 -14.73 21.43
N ALA A 70 8.65 -13.47 21.21
CA ALA A 70 8.14 -12.99 19.92
C ALA A 70 9.19 -13.14 18.80
N ILE A 71 10.46 -12.82 19.07
CA ILE A 71 11.57 -13.06 18.13
C ILE A 71 11.71 -14.57 17.81
N GLN A 72 11.67 -15.42 18.84
CA GLN A 72 11.82 -16.87 18.69
C GLN A 72 10.70 -17.47 17.84
N GLU A 73 9.45 -17.02 18.02
CA GLU A 73 8.31 -17.47 17.23
C GLU A 73 8.50 -17.21 15.73
N LYS A 74 9.18 -16.12 15.38
CA LYS A 74 9.42 -15.72 13.98
C LYS A 74 10.76 -16.21 13.42
N SER A 75 11.49 -17.04 14.16
CA SER A 75 12.70 -17.70 13.67
C SER A 75 12.38 -18.74 12.60
N CYS A 76 12.86 -18.55 11.36
CA CYS A 76 12.63 -19.50 10.25
C CYS A 76 13.41 -20.81 10.37
N GLY A 77 14.33 -20.93 11.32
CA GLY A 77 15.13 -22.13 11.50
C GLY A 77 16.30 -22.33 10.53
N LYS A 78 16.55 -21.41 9.58
CA LYS A 78 17.65 -21.50 8.60
C LYS A 78 19.04 -21.28 9.20
N CYS A 79 19.14 -20.49 10.27
CA CYS A 79 20.38 -20.26 11.00
C CYS A 79 20.33 -21.03 12.32
N PHE A 80 21.23 -22.00 12.51
CA PHE A 80 21.25 -22.80 13.75
C PHE A 80 21.41 -21.91 15.00
N LEU A 81 22.33 -20.94 14.93
CA LEU A 81 22.62 -20.03 16.05
C LEU A 81 21.41 -19.18 16.43
N CYS A 82 20.70 -18.57 15.47
CA CYS A 82 19.45 -17.87 15.76
C CYS A 82 18.40 -18.85 16.31
N ARG A 83 18.08 -19.93 15.59
CA ARG A 83 17.00 -20.89 15.97
C ARG A 83 17.12 -21.43 17.39
N ILE A 84 18.32 -21.85 17.77
CA ILE A 84 18.58 -22.44 19.09
C ILE A 84 18.90 -21.34 20.10
N GLY A 85 19.72 -20.36 19.73
CA GLY A 85 20.16 -19.30 20.61
C GLY A 85 19.01 -18.43 21.11
N THR A 86 18.08 -18.00 20.24
CA THR A 86 16.92 -17.20 20.69
C THR A 86 16.00 -18.01 21.60
N LYS A 87 15.89 -19.33 21.37
CA LYS A 87 15.14 -20.24 22.25
C LYS A 87 15.79 -20.33 23.63
N VAL A 88 17.11 -20.53 23.69
CA VAL A 88 17.85 -20.60 24.95
C VAL A 88 17.76 -19.29 25.72
N ILE A 89 17.81 -18.14 25.02
CA ILE A 89 17.60 -16.83 25.62
C ILE A 89 16.19 -16.74 26.23
N ALA A 90 15.14 -17.01 25.45
CA ALA A 90 13.75 -16.94 25.91
C ALA A 90 13.49 -17.89 27.10
N ASP A 91 13.95 -19.14 27.02
CA ASP A 91 13.82 -20.13 28.10
C ASP A 91 14.57 -19.71 29.37
N THR A 92 15.74 -19.06 29.22
CA THR A 92 16.54 -18.53 30.32
C THR A 92 15.86 -17.35 31.00
N LEU A 93 15.40 -16.37 30.23
CA LEU A 93 14.63 -15.23 30.74
C LEU A 93 13.34 -15.69 31.43
N GLY A 94 12.60 -16.62 30.82
CA GLY A 94 11.42 -17.21 31.43
C GLY A 94 11.71 -17.93 32.74
N ARG A 95 12.87 -18.58 32.86
CA ARG A 95 13.30 -19.21 34.11
C ARG A 95 13.70 -18.18 35.17
N MET A 96 14.35 -17.09 34.78
CA MET A 96 14.63 -15.95 35.67
C MET A 96 13.34 -15.32 36.20
N CYS A 97 12.36 -15.05 35.33
CA CYS A 97 11.04 -14.52 35.73
C CYS A 97 10.28 -15.46 36.69
N ARG A 98 10.53 -16.78 36.65
CA ARG A 98 9.95 -17.74 37.61
C ARG A 98 10.72 -17.85 38.94
N GLY A 99 11.66 -16.95 39.21
CA GLY A 99 12.49 -16.97 40.44
C GLY A 99 13.55 -18.06 40.46
N LYS A 100 13.85 -18.69 39.31
CA LYS A 100 14.81 -19.80 39.16
C LYS A 100 16.08 -19.38 38.41
N GLY A 101 16.43 -18.09 38.44
CA GLY A 101 17.64 -17.54 37.84
C GLY A 101 18.92 -18.09 38.47
N ARG A 102 20.02 -17.98 37.73
CA ARG A 102 21.38 -18.37 38.15
C ARG A 102 22.36 -17.31 37.69
N GLN A 103 23.43 -17.09 38.45
CA GLN A 103 24.49 -16.14 38.07
C GLN A 103 25.11 -16.45 36.69
N ALA A 104 25.25 -17.73 36.33
CA ALA A 104 25.74 -18.14 35.01
C ALA A 104 24.81 -17.72 33.85
N ASP A 105 23.54 -17.41 34.12
CA ASP A 105 22.58 -17.02 33.09
C ASP A 105 22.95 -15.68 32.44
N LEU A 106 23.55 -14.75 33.20
CA LEU A 106 23.97 -13.44 32.67
C LEU A 106 25.02 -13.58 31.57
N GLU A 107 26.03 -14.42 31.80
CA GLU A 107 27.08 -14.71 30.83
C GLU A 107 26.53 -15.44 29.60
N ILE A 108 25.57 -16.36 29.80
CA ILE A 108 24.89 -17.06 28.71
C ILE A 108 24.09 -16.06 27.85
N LEU A 109 23.28 -15.20 28.46
CA LEU A 109 22.47 -14.21 27.75
C LEU A 109 23.35 -13.25 26.94
N ALA A 110 24.39 -12.69 27.56
CA ALA A 110 25.31 -11.77 26.89
C ALA A 110 26.01 -12.41 25.69
N ARG A 111 26.62 -13.59 25.88
CA ARG A 111 27.33 -14.30 24.80
C ARG A 111 26.42 -14.70 23.66
N LEU A 112 25.23 -15.22 23.97
CA LEU A 112 24.29 -15.63 22.94
C LEU A 112 23.75 -14.42 22.17
N ALA A 113 23.39 -13.33 22.85
CA ALA A 113 22.89 -12.14 22.19
C ALA A 113 23.93 -11.57 21.20
N GLU A 114 25.19 -11.45 21.62
CA GLU A 114 26.29 -11.02 20.77
C GLU A 114 26.52 -11.98 19.60
N SER A 115 26.67 -13.29 19.88
CA SER A 115 26.92 -14.30 18.86
C SER A 115 25.82 -14.35 17.80
N ILE A 116 24.55 -14.25 18.21
CA ILE A 116 23.42 -14.27 17.28
C ILE A 116 23.44 -13.00 16.43
N SER A 117 23.68 -11.83 17.02
CA SER A 117 23.73 -10.56 16.29
C SER A 117 24.80 -10.55 15.20
N GLU A 118 26.00 -11.07 15.49
CA GLU A 118 27.13 -11.02 14.56
C GLU A 118 27.09 -12.11 13.47
N SER A 119 26.46 -13.26 13.75
CA SER A 119 26.54 -14.44 12.87
C SER A 119 25.25 -14.75 12.09
N SER A 120 24.15 -14.06 12.40
CA SER A 120 22.87 -14.34 11.76
C SER A 120 22.81 -13.84 10.31
N LYS A 121 22.13 -14.60 9.45
CA LYS A 121 21.99 -14.30 8.01
C LYS A 121 20.95 -13.22 7.68
N CYS A 122 20.09 -12.85 8.62
CA CYS A 122 18.98 -11.93 8.38
C CYS A 122 18.74 -11.01 9.57
N ASN A 123 17.91 -9.99 9.35
CA ASN A 123 17.73 -8.92 10.32
C ASN A 123 17.10 -9.38 11.65
N ILE A 124 16.21 -10.39 11.66
CA ILE A 124 15.66 -10.94 12.92
C ILE A 124 16.78 -11.35 13.87
N GLY A 125 17.79 -12.06 13.37
CA GLY A 125 18.90 -12.49 14.20
C GLY A 125 19.91 -11.38 14.46
N GLN A 126 20.12 -10.46 13.51
CA GLN A 126 21.09 -9.37 13.68
C GLN A 126 20.60 -8.32 14.68
N SER A 127 19.40 -7.78 14.49
CA SER A 127 18.84 -6.71 15.33
C SER A 127 17.99 -7.24 16.49
N GLY A 128 17.48 -8.48 16.43
CA GLY A 128 16.59 -9.03 17.46
C GLY A 128 17.22 -9.09 18.86
N PRO A 129 18.47 -9.53 19.03
CA PRO A 129 19.10 -9.54 20.35
C PRO A 129 19.64 -8.17 20.82
N LEU A 130 19.67 -7.15 19.95
CA LEU A 130 20.26 -5.85 20.27
C LEU A 130 19.62 -5.19 21.52
N PRO A 131 18.29 -5.15 21.67
CA PRO A 131 17.68 -4.55 22.85
C PRO A 131 18.00 -5.32 24.13
N LEU A 132 18.13 -6.65 24.05
CA LEU A 132 18.58 -7.44 25.20
C LEU A 132 20.01 -7.08 25.61
N ARG A 133 20.91 -6.79 24.67
CA ARG A 133 22.26 -6.31 24.98
C ARG A 133 22.21 -4.98 25.73
N HIS A 134 21.41 -4.03 25.24
CA HIS A 134 21.18 -2.75 25.93
C HIS A 134 20.58 -2.98 27.32
N ALA A 135 19.63 -3.91 27.46
CA ALA A 135 19.02 -4.24 28.74
C ALA A 135 20.05 -4.76 29.76
N LEU A 136 20.92 -5.68 29.34
CA LEU A 136 21.98 -6.24 30.18
C LEU A 136 23.01 -5.18 30.62
N GLU A 137 23.26 -4.19 29.78
CA GLU A 137 24.19 -3.09 30.06
C GLU A 137 23.59 -2.04 31.00
N TYR A 138 22.43 -1.47 30.62
CA TYR A 138 21.84 -0.32 31.31
C TYR A 138 20.91 -0.69 32.47
N PHE A 139 20.55 -1.97 32.62
CA PHE A 139 19.71 -2.50 33.71
C PHE A 139 20.38 -3.68 34.41
N ALA A 140 21.72 -3.66 34.51
CA ALA A 140 22.51 -4.74 35.08
C ALA A 140 22.02 -5.17 36.48
N ASP A 141 21.57 -4.23 37.31
CA ASP A 141 21.05 -4.49 38.65
C ASP A 141 19.76 -5.32 38.64
N ASP A 142 18.80 -5.01 37.75
CA ASP A 142 17.56 -5.77 37.59
C ASP A 142 17.84 -7.22 37.16
N PHE A 143 18.78 -7.39 36.23
CA PHE A 143 19.21 -8.71 35.78
C PHE A 143 19.98 -9.47 36.86
N ALA A 144 20.84 -8.80 37.64
CA ALA A 144 21.56 -9.40 38.75
C ALA A 144 20.60 -9.87 39.87
N LEU A 145 19.58 -9.08 40.18
CA LEU A 145 18.51 -9.46 41.11
C LEU A 145 17.75 -10.69 40.60
N ALA A 146 17.33 -10.70 39.34
CA ALA A 146 16.65 -11.84 38.75
C ALA A 146 17.53 -13.10 38.68
N ALA A 147 18.85 -12.94 38.50
CA ALA A 147 19.82 -14.04 38.47
C ALA A 147 20.10 -14.65 39.86
N ASN A 148 19.88 -13.90 40.94
CA ASN A 148 19.94 -14.42 42.32
C ASN A 148 18.76 -15.35 42.65
N GLY A 149 17.67 -15.28 41.87
CA GLY A 149 16.46 -16.06 42.07
C GLY A 149 15.64 -15.60 43.28
N GLY A 150 14.65 -16.41 43.67
CA GLY A 150 13.74 -16.10 44.78
C GLY A 150 12.33 -15.79 44.30
N ALA A 151 11.92 -14.53 44.37
CA ALA A 151 10.57 -14.11 44.00
C ALA A 151 10.33 -14.23 42.49
N ALA A 152 9.14 -14.69 42.11
CA ALA A 152 8.71 -14.64 40.73
C ALA A 152 8.41 -13.18 40.33
N ILE A 153 8.80 -12.81 39.12
CA ILE A 153 8.48 -11.54 38.50
C ILE A 153 7.07 -11.65 37.91
N PRO A 154 6.11 -10.80 38.31
CA PRO A 154 4.79 -10.75 37.72
C PRO A 154 4.87 -10.44 36.22
N ALA A 155 4.04 -11.11 35.42
CA ALA A 155 3.95 -10.82 34.00
C ALA A 155 3.22 -9.49 33.77
N GLY A 156 3.81 -8.61 32.96
CA GLY A 156 3.13 -7.40 32.49
C GLY A 156 2.18 -7.66 31.32
N THR A 157 1.44 -6.62 30.92
CA THR A 157 0.60 -6.63 29.72
C THR A 157 1.41 -6.14 28.52
N TYR A 158 1.62 -7.01 27.54
CA TYR A 158 2.44 -6.71 26.37
C TYR A 158 1.72 -7.04 25.07
N ARG A 159 2.02 -6.24 24.04
CA ARG A 159 1.56 -6.44 22.65
C ARG A 159 2.78 -6.55 21.77
N SER A 160 2.84 -7.52 20.86
CA SER A 160 3.99 -7.73 19.97
C SER A 160 3.59 -7.82 18.51
N LYS A 161 4.34 -7.16 17.63
CA LYS A 161 4.08 -7.14 16.19
C LYS A 161 5.35 -7.41 15.38
N LEU A 162 5.22 -8.31 14.41
CA LEU A 162 6.19 -8.48 13.33
C LEU A 162 5.84 -7.52 12.19
N THR A 163 6.85 -6.80 11.69
CA THR A 163 6.73 -5.94 10.52
C THR A 163 8.02 -5.99 9.70
N ALA A 164 8.04 -5.31 8.56
CA ALA A 164 9.24 -4.99 7.80
C ALA A 164 8.96 -3.68 7.04
N PRO A 165 10.00 -2.90 6.68
CA PRO A 165 9.84 -1.63 5.97
C PRO A 165 8.93 -1.72 4.73
N CYS A 166 9.08 -2.80 3.95
CA CYS A 166 8.25 -3.03 2.76
C CYS A 166 6.81 -3.45 3.10
N MET A 167 6.58 -4.16 4.21
CA MET A 167 5.24 -4.55 4.67
C MET A 167 4.47 -3.34 5.19
N ASP A 168 5.13 -2.51 5.99
CA ASP A 168 4.62 -1.26 6.55
C ASP A 168 4.19 -0.30 5.44
N ALA A 169 5.05 -0.12 4.43
CA ALA A 169 4.77 0.76 3.30
C ALA A 169 3.72 0.22 2.31
N CYS A 170 3.41 -1.08 2.33
CA CYS A 170 2.40 -1.64 1.45
C CYS A 170 1.01 -1.37 2.03
N PRO A 171 0.08 -0.69 1.33
CA PRO A 171 -1.22 -0.34 1.93
C PRO A 171 -2.07 -1.53 2.38
N ILE A 172 -1.87 -2.72 1.78
CA ILE A 172 -2.55 -3.95 2.18
C ILE A 172 -1.68 -4.85 3.09
N HIS A 173 -0.49 -4.38 3.45
CA HIS A 173 0.50 -5.03 4.31
C HIS A 173 0.79 -6.48 3.89
N LEU A 174 1.13 -6.69 2.62
CA LEU A 174 1.57 -7.99 2.11
C LEU A 174 2.79 -8.48 2.88
N ASP A 175 2.88 -9.79 3.15
CA ASP A 175 4.08 -10.42 3.72
C ASP A 175 5.17 -10.59 2.65
N ILE A 176 5.76 -9.46 2.26
CA ILE A 176 6.74 -9.37 1.18
C ILE A 176 7.98 -10.23 1.43
N PRO A 177 8.62 -10.20 2.61
CA PRO A 177 9.81 -11.00 2.79
C PRO A 177 9.53 -12.51 2.71
N THR A 178 8.35 -12.99 3.16
CA THR A 178 7.99 -14.42 3.05
C THR A 178 7.83 -14.82 1.58
N TYR A 179 7.02 -14.12 0.79
CA TYR A 179 6.80 -14.57 -0.58
C TYR A 179 8.06 -14.39 -1.45
N VAL A 180 8.87 -13.37 -1.21
CA VAL A 180 10.18 -13.23 -1.88
C VAL A 180 11.12 -14.38 -1.49
N GLU A 181 11.11 -14.81 -0.24
CA GLU A 181 11.87 -15.99 0.22
C GLU A 181 11.39 -17.28 -0.44
N CYS A 182 10.08 -17.46 -0.63
CA CYS A 182 9.53 -18.57 -1.39
C CYS A 182 10.04 -18.56 -2.85
N ILE A 183 10.07 -17.40 -3.51
CA ILE A 183 10.62 -17.28 -4.88
C ILE A 183 12.10 -17.67 -4.90
N LYS A 184 12.89 -17.15 -3.96
CA LYS A 184 14.31 -17.50 -3.82
C LYS A 184 14.54 -19.02 -3.72
N GLU A 185 13.62 -19.73 -3.08
CA GLU A 185 13.68 -21.20 -2.91
C GLU A 185 13.07 -22.00 -4.08
N GLY A 186 12.55 -21.34 -5.12
CA GLY A 186 11.84 -22.01 -6.22
C GLY A 186 10.42 -22.46 -5.87
N LYS A 187 9.88 -22.01 -4.73
CA LYS A 187 8.54 -22.33 -4.20
C LYS A 187 7.52 -21.31 -4.71
N PHE A 188 7.32 -21.27 -6.03
CA PHE A 188 6.55 -20.22 -6.68
C PHE A 188 5.06 -20.25 -6.34
N GLN A 189 4.49 -21.45 -6.11
CA GLN A 189 3.09 -21.55 -5.69
C GLN A 189 2.92 -21.01 -4.27
N GLU A 190 3.77 -21.44 -3.33
CA GLU A 190 3.69 -21.01 -1.94
C GLU A 190 3.88 -19.50 -1.82
N SER A 191 4.74 -18.91 -2.67
CA SER A 191 4.85 -17.45 -2.80
C SER A 191 3.52 -16.80 -3.20
N LEU A 192 2.83 -17.36 -4.19
CA LEU A 192 1.57 -16.81 -4.68
C LEU A 192 0.45 -16.96 -3.65
N ASP A 193 0.42 -18.08 -2.93
CA ASP A 193 -0.54 -18.35 -1.86
C ASP A 193 -0.39 -17.33 -0.72
N VAL A 194 0.84 -17.01 -0.32
CA VAL A 194 1.15 -15.95 0.67
C VAL A 194 0.65 -14.57 0.20
N ILE A 195 0.77 -14.24 -1.08
CA ILE A 195 0.24 -12.97 -1.60
C ILE A 195 -1.29 -12.96 -1.51
N ARG A 196 -1.93 -14.08 -1.87
CA ARG A 196 -3.39 -14.25 -1.88
C ARG A 196 -4.04 -14.26 -0.50
N GLU A 197 -3.27 -14.44 0.57
CA GLU A 197 -3.77 -14.22 1.94
C GLU A 197 -4.40 -12.84 2.11
N ARG A 198 -3.91 -11.83 1.39
CA ARG A 198 -4.42 -10.46 1.46
C ARG A 198 -4.88 -9.89 0.13
N LEU A 199 -4.23 -10.22 -0.98
CA LEU A 199 -4.47 -9.64 -2.30
C LEU A 199 -4.91 -10.68 -3.33
N PRO A 200 -6.16 -10.66 -3.83
CA PRO A 200 -6.64 -11.60 -4.83
C PRO A 200 -6.25 -11.25 -6.27
N LEU A 201 -5.62 -10.09 -6.49
CA LEU A 201 -5.23 -9.58 -7.81
C LEU A 201 -3.69 -9.44 -7.97
N PRO A 202 -2.88 -10.46 -7.66
CA PRO A 202 -1.42 -10.38 -7.73
C PRO A 202 -0.88 -10.05 -9.12
N GLY A 203 -1.46 -10.61 -10.19
CA GLY A 203 -1.07 -10.41 -11.58
C GLY A 203 -1.37 -9.00 -12.08
N VAL A 204 -2.53 -8.45 -11.71
CA VAL A 204 -2.90 -7.06 -12.00
C VAL A 204 -1.98 -6.10 -11.24
N VAL A 205 -1.87 -6.23 -9.91
CA VAL A 205 -1.03 -5.33 -9.09
C VAL A 205 0.45 -5.49 -9.43
N GLY A 206 0.90 -6.68 -9.83
CA GLY A 206 2.26 -6.94 -10.30
C GLY A 206 2.63 -6.17 -11.57
N ARG A 207 1.65 -5.63 -12.31
CA ARG A 207 1.87 -4.86 -13.54
C ARG A 207 1.77 -3.35 -13.35
N VAL A 208 0.94 -2.88 -12.42
CA VAL A 208 0.58 -1.44 -12.35
C VAL A 208 0.76 -0.79 -10.98
N CYS A 209 1.26 -1.52 -9.99
CA CYS A 209 1.51 -0.94 -8.66
C CYS A 209 2.57 0.17 -8.70
N VAL A 210 2.34 1.24 -7.93
CA VAL A 210 3.26 2.37 -7.73
C VAL A 210 4.39 2.08 -6.72
N ARG A 211 4.50 0.84 -6.24
CA ARG A 211 5.67 0.30 -5.53
C ARG A 211 6.10 1.04 -4.24
N PRO A 212 5.20 1.48 -3.34
CA PRO A 212 5.61 2.15 -2.10
C PRO A 212 6.51 1.26 -1.21
N CYS A 213 6.36 -0.06 -1.35
CA CYS A 213 7.21 -1.05 -0.70
C CYS A 213 8.64 -1.13 -1.24
N GLU A 214 8.89 -0.71 -2.47
CA GLU A 214 10.23 -0.60 -3.05
C GLU A 214 10.92 0.69 -2.59
N GLU A 215 10.17 1.78 -2.44
CA GLU A 215 10.67 3.06 -1.90
C GLU A 215 11.19 2.93 -0.47
N HIS A 216 10.48 2.15 0.36
CA HIS A 216 10.88 1.84 1.75
C HIS A 216 11.72 0.55 1.85
N CYS A 217 12.21 0.01 0.73
CA CYS A 217 13.07 -1.17 0.80
C CYS A 217 14.37 -0.79 1.53
N ARG A 218 14.67 -1.43 2.66
CA ARG A 218 15.94 -1.24 3.38
C ARG A 218 17.18 -1.39 2.50
N ARG A 219 17.10 -2.19 1.43
CA ARG A 219 18.22 -2.37 0.49
C ARG A 219 18.59 -1.09 -0.27
N THR A 220 17.69 -0.11 -0.37
CA THR A 220 17.96 1.22 -0.95
C THR A 220 19.09 1.95 -0.23
N ASN A 221 19.34 1.66 1.06
CA ASN A 221 20.48 2.24 1.78
C ASN A 221 21.82 1.52 1.48
N LEU A 222 21.80 0.42 0.69
CA LEU A 222 22.99 -0.30 0.23
C LEU A 222 23.26 -0.08 -1.26
N ASP A 223 22.28 -0.40 -2.10
CA ASP A 223 22.33 -0.27 -3.55
C ASP A 223 20.94 0.06 -4.12
N GLU A 224 20.27 -0.92 -4.75
CA GLU A 224 18.97 -0.73 -5.39
C GLU A 224 17.92 -1.61 -4.70
N PRO A 225 16.65 -1.16 -4.62
CA PRO A 225 15.59 -1.93 -4.01
C PRO A 225 15.36 -3.28 -4.72
N ILE A 226 14.66 -4.18 -4.04
CA ILE A 226 14.16 -5.42 -4.62
C ILE A 226 13.05 -5.09 -5.62
N SER A 227 13.02 -5.76 -6.77
CA SER A 227 11.93 -5.68 -7.76
C SER A 227 10.63 -6.35 -7.30
N ILE A 228 10.09 -5.93 -6.16
CA ILE A 228 8.92 -6.50 -5.49
C ILE A 228 7.69 -6.54 -6.42
N LYS A 229 7.45 -5.47 -7.19
CA LYS A 229 6.37 -5.41 -8.20
C LYS A 229 6.50 -6.57 -9.19
N PHE A 230 7.69 -6.76 -9.75
CA PHE A 230 7.92 -7.73 -10.81
C PHE A 230 8.06 -9.16 -10.30
N LEU A 231 8.56 -9.37 -9.09
CA LEU A 231 8.51 -10.67 -8.42
C LEU A 231 7.06 -11.13 -8.19
N LYS A 232 6.17 -10.21 -7.81
CA LYS A 232 4.72 -10.47 -7.70
C LYS A 232 4.11 -10.86 -9.04
N ARG A 233 4.44 -10.11 -10.11
CA ARG A 233 4.02 -10.44 -11.47
C ARG A 233 4.49 -11.82 -11.89
N PHE A 234 5.78 -12.12 -11.69
CA PHE A 234 6.40 -13.38 -12.08
C PHE A 234 5.65 -14.59 -11.54
N VAL A 235 5.33 -14.63 -10.24
CA VAL A 235 4.65 -15.80 -9.65
C VAL A 235 3.22 -15.96 -10.15
N SER A 236 2.53 -14.86 -10.47
CA SER A 236 1.20 -14.90 -11.09
C SER A 236 1.29 -15.40 -12.54
N ASP A 237 2.22 -14.88 -13.33
CA ASP A 237 2.43 -15.29 -14.72
C ASP A 237 2.87 -16.76 -14.80
N TYR A 238 3.67 -17.23 -13.84
CA TYR A 238 4.10 -18.63 -13.75
C TYR A 238 2.92 -19.59 -13.52
N GLU A 239 1.97 -19.25 -12.65
CA GLU A 239 0.77 -20.07 -12.44
C GLU A 239 -0.08 -20.19 -13.72
N LEU A 240 -0.25 -19.07 -14.44
CA LEU A 240 -0.94 -19.02 -15.73
C LEU A 240 -0.26 -19.89 -16.78
N GLU A 241 1.08 -19.82 -16.89
CA GLU A 241 1.86 -20.66 -17.81
C GLU A 241 1.70 -22.16 -17.51
N LYS A 242 1.60 -22.52 -16.22
CA LYS A 242 1.39 -23.92 -15.79
C LYS A 242 -0.07 -24.37 -15.85
N ASN A 243 -1.01 -23.51 -16.26
CA ASN A 243 -2.45 -23.77 -16.28
C ASN A 243 -2.94 -24.39 -14.96
N LYS A 244 -2.42 -23.88 -13.84
CA LYS A 244 -2.73 -24.42 -12.52
C LYS A 244 -3.87 -23.63 -11.91
N GLU A 245 -4.89 -24.33 -11.44
CA GLU A 245 -6.00 -23.70 -10.73
C GLU A 245 -5.61 -23.44 -9.27
N PRO A 246 -5.88 -22.23 -8.75
CA PRO A 246 -5.60 -21.91 -7.36
C PRO A 246 -6.52 -22.68 -6.42
N HIS A 247 -5.97 -23.15 -5.31
CA HIS A 247 -6.76 -23.71 -4.22
C HIS A 247 -6.96 -22.64 -3.15
N TYR A 248 -8.18 -22.14 -3.02
CA TYR A 248 -8.52 -21.21 -1.94
C TYR A 248 -9.03 -21.96 -0.71
N LEU A 249 -8.46 -21.64 0.45
CA LEU A 249 -8.99 -22.09 1.73
C LEU A 249 -10.23 -21.24 2.08
N VAL A 250 -11.37 -21.92 2.20
CA VAL A 250 -12.62 -21.36 2.70
C VAL A 250 -12.71 -21.69 4.19
N GLU A 251 -12.65 -20.64 5.01
CA GLU A 251 -12.79 -20.72 6.46
C GLU A 251 -14.13 -20.08 6.83
N ALA A 252 -15.18 -20.90 6.82
CA ALA A 252 -16.54 -20.43 7.04
C ALA A 252 -16.66 -19.68 8.37
N ALA A 253 -17.31 -18.51 8.34
CA ALA A 253 -17.71 -17.78 9.53
C ALA A 253 -18.80 -18.55 10.32
N GLU A 254 -19.05 -18.15 11.57
CA GLU A 254 -20.10 -18.77 12.38
C GLU A 254 -21.49 -18.54 11.78
N LYS A 255 -21.70 -17.37 11.18
CA LYS A 255 -22.91 -17.00 10.44
C LYS A 255 -22.57 -16.57 9.03
N THR A 256 -23.35 -17.07 8.08
CA THR A 256 -23.35 -16.60 6.69
C THR A 256 -24.47 -15.59 6.49
N GLY A 257 -24.25 -14.61 5.62
CA GLY A 257 -25.21 -13.54 5.32
C GLY A 257 -25.08 -13.11 3.85
N SER A 258 -25.96 -12.21 3.41
CA SER A 258 -25.96 -11.69 2.04
C SER A 258 -25.32 -10.31 1.95
N VAL A 259 -24.46 -10.11 0.96
CA VAL A 259 -23.74 -8.85 0.73
C VAL A 259 -23.85 -8.43 -0.73
N ALA A 260 -24.35 -7.21 -0.95
CA ALA A 260 -24.34 -6.57 -2.25
C ALA A 260 -23.11 -5.66 -2.39
N ILE A 261 -22.40 -5.74 -3.51
CA ILE A 261 -21.24 -4.92 -3.81
C ILE A 261 -21.53 -4.08 -5.05
N VAL A 262 -21.33 -2.77 -4.98
CA VAL A 262 -21.52 -1.84 -6.10
C VAL A 262 -20.17 -1.54 -6.74
N GLY A 263 -19.91 -2.16 -7.89
CA GLY A 263 -18.68 -2.02 -8.67
C GLY A 263 -17.75 -3.24 -8.57
N ALA A 264 -17.32 -3.75 -9.72
CA ALA A 264 -16.34 -4.84 -9.87
C ALA A 264 -14.91 -4.32 -10.06
N GLY A 265 -14.58 -3.13 -9.53
CA GLY A 265 -13.21 -2.64 -9.46
C GLY A 265 -12.37 -3.38 -8.40
N PRO A 266 -11.07 -3.06 -8.27
CA PRO A 266 -10.17 -3.76 -7.35
C PRO A 266 -10.62 -3.77 -5.88
N ALA A 267 -11.25 -2.70 -5.40
CA ALA A 267 -11.87 -2.67 -4.07
C ALA A 267 -13.03 -3.67 -3.95
N GLY A 268 -13.97 -3.66 -4.89
CA GLY A 268 -15.14 -4.55 -4.91
C GLY A 268 -14.76 -6.01 -5.02
N VAL A 269 -13.85 -6.35 -5.95
CA VAL A 269 -13.35 -7.72 -6.15
C VAL A 269 -12.59 -8.20 -4.91
N THR A 270 -11.79 -7.34 -4.28
CA THR A 270 -11.07 -7.71 -3.05
C THR A 270 -12.02 -7.95 -1.88
N CYS A 271 -13.03 -7.09 -1.73
CA CYS A 271 -14.07 -7.28 -0.72
C CYS A 271 -14.81 -8.61 -0.93
N ALA A 272 -15.24 -8.87 -2.16
CA ALA A 272 -15.95 -10.09 -2.54
C ALA A 272 -15.13 -11.35 -2.26
N TYR A 273 -13.84 -11.34 -2.61
CA TYR A 273 -12.92 -12.45 -2.36
C TYR A 273 -12.85 -12.82 -0.88
N HIS A 274 -12.65 -11.84 0.00
CA HIS A 274 -12.52 -12.09 1.44
C HIS A 274 -13.84 -12.55 2.06
N LEU A 275 -14.97 -11.97 1.65
CA LEU A 275 -16.31 -12.39 2.12
C LEU A 275 -16.69 -13.79 1.62
N ALA A 276 -16.37 -14.14 0.38
CA ALA A 276 -16.64 -15.47 -0.17
C ALA A 276 -15.81 -16.54 0.55
N ARG A 277 -14.57 -16.24 0.93
CA ARG A 277 -13.74 -17.14 1.76
C ARG A 277 -14.29 -17.36 3.17
N LYS A 278 -15.17 -16.48 3.66
CA LYS A 278 -15.93 -16.63 4.89
C LYS A 278 -17.29 -17.32 4.69
N GLY A 279 -17.65 -17.65 3.45
CA GLY A 279 -18.90 -18.35 3.11
C GLY A 279 -20.13 -17.45 2.99
N HIS A 280 -19.97 -16.13 2.97
CA HIS A 280 -21.09 -15.22 2.71
C HIS A 280 -21.57 -15.31 1.26
N GLN A 281 -22.85 -15.04 1.03
CA GLN A 281 -23.41 -14.91 -0.30
C GLN A 281 -23.11 -13.51 -0.83
N VAL A 282 -22.24 -13.42 -1.84
CA VAL A 282 -21.80 -12.13 -2.39
C VAL A 282 -22.28 -11.95 -3.82
N THR A 283 -22.90 -10.80 -4.07
CA THR A 283 -23.35 -10.37 -5.40
C THR A 283 -22.75 -9.01 -5.74
N ILE A 284 -21.99 -8.93 -6.84
CA ILE A 284 -21.45 -7.68 -7.37
C ILE A 284 -22.36 -7.16 -8.49
N TYR A 285 -22.68 -5.88 -8.47
CA TYR A 285 -23.37 -5.16 -9.54
C TYR A 285 -22.37 -4.24 -10.25
N GLU A 286 -22.12 -4.48 -11.53
CA GLU A 286 -21.14 -3.78 -12.35
C GLU A 286 -21.82 -3.11 -13.54
N LYS A 287 -21.53 -1.83 -13.76
CA LYS A 287 -22.09 -1.02 -14.85
C LYS A 287 -21.56 -1.44 -16.22
N LEU A 288 -20.30 -1.84 -16.27
CA LEU A 288 -19.61 -2.26 -17.50
C LEU A 288 -19.98 -3.71 -17.86
N GLY A 289 -19.73 -4.07 -19.13
CA GLY A 289 -19.88 -5.45 -19.62
C GLY A 289 -18.73 -6.38 -19.19
N GLU A 290 -17.83 -5.93 -18.31
CA GLU A 290 -16.67 -6.69 -17.85
C GLU A 290 -16.16 -6.20 -16.48
N PRO A 291 -15.38 -7.02 -15.75
CA PRO A 291 -14.92 -6.64 -14.41
C PRO A 291 -13.65 -5.79 -14.47
N GLY A 292 -13.34 -5.16 -13.34
CA GLY A 292 -12.12 -4.40 -13.10
C GLY A 292 -12.32 -2.89 -13.02
N GLY A 293 -13.49 -2.36 -13.39
CA GLY A 293 -13.75 -0.92 -13.31
C GLY A 293 -12.66 -0.10 -14.01
N MET A 294 -12.12 0.92 -13.33
CA MET A 294 -11.06 1.77 -13.89
C MET A 294 -9.77 1.03 -14.27
N SER A 295 -9.47 -0.16 -13.72
CA SER A 295 -8.31 -0.92 -14.18
C SER A 295 -8.53 -1.55 -15.57
N ALA A 296 -9.78 -1.83 -15.95
CA ALA A 296 -10.13 -2.42 -17.24
C ALA A 296 -10.33 -1.39 -18.37
N VAL A 297 -10.71 -0.15 -18.00
CA VAL A 297 -11.08 0.90 -18.95
C VAL A 297 -10.21 2.15 -18.89
N GLY A 298 -9.45 2.33 -17.81
CA GLY A 298 -8.48 3.42 -17.67
C GLY A 298 -7.08 2.99 -18.08
N ILE A 299 -6.61 1.85 -17.57
CA ILE A 299 -5.24 1.39 -17.83
C ILE A 299 -5.18 0.69 -19.20
N PRO A 300 -4.26 1.09 -20.09
CA PRO A 300 -4.14 0.46 -21.40
C PRO A 300 -3.61 -0.98 -21.38
N ASP A 301 -4.02 -1.77 -22.37
CA ASP A 301 -3.65 -3.19 -22.54
C ASP A 301 -2.13 -3.44 -22.59
N TYR A 302 -1.36 -2.47 -23.11
CA TYR A 302 0.10 -2.57 -23.19
C TYR A 302 0.78 -2.57 -21.81
N ARG A 303 0.08 -2.10 -20.77
CA ARG A 303 0.50 -2.14 -19.35
C ARG A 303 -0.21 -3.23 -18.58
N LEU A 304 -1.52 -3.37 -18.81
CA LEU A 304 -2.38 -4.32 -18.10
C LEU A 304 -3.28 -5.07 -19.09
N PRO A 305 -2.84 -6.25 -19.58
CA PRO A 305 -3.65 -7.02 -20.50
C PRO A 305 -4.98 -7.46 -19.87
N ARG A 306 -6.10 -7.23 -20.57
CA ARG A 306 -7.46 -7.51 -20.05
C ARG A 306 -7.66 -8.95 -19.60
N GLN A 307 -7.01 -9.89 -20.29
CA GLN A 307 -7.11 -11.32 -19.98
C GLN A 307 -6.57 -11.64 -18.58
N ILE A 308 -5.56 -10.91 -18.09
CA ILE A 308 -5.01 -11.11 -16.75
C ILE A 308 -6.06 -10.72 -15.70
N LEU A 309 -6.63 -9.52 -15.86
CA LEU A 309 -7.68 -9.00 -15.00
C LEU A 309 -8.92 -9.90 -14.99
N ARG A 310 -9.39 -10.31 -16.17
CA ARG A 310 -10.54 -11.23 -16.29
C ARG A 310 -10.24 -12.58 -15.64
N GLY A 311 -9.06 -13.14 -15.88
CA GLY A 311 -8.64 -14.42 -15.30
C GLY A 311 -8.62 -14.38 -13.77
N GLU A 312 -8.07 -13.33 -13.16
CA GLU A 312 -8.06 -13.21 -11.70
C GLU A 312 -9.46 -12.98 -11.10
N VAL A 313 -10.34 -12.24 -11.78
CA VAL A 313 -11.73 -12.07 -11.34
C VAL A 313 -12.53 -13.36 -11.51
N GLU A 314 -12.28 -14.13 -12.56
CA GLU A 314 -12.91 -15.44 -12.76
C GLU A 314 -12.58 -16.39 -11.59
N GLN A 315 -11.36 -16.32 -11.04
CA GLN A 315 -10.99 -17.07 -9.85
C GLN A 315 -11.81 -16.67 -8.61
N VAL A 316 -12.20 -15.39 -8.50
CA VAL A 316 -13.12 -14.93 -7.46
C VAL A 316 -14.54 -15.42 -7.72
N GLN A 317 -14.99 -15.48 -8.97
CA GLN A 317 -16.30 -16.07 -9.30
C GLN A 317 -16.36 -17.57 -8.97
N LYS A 318 -15.28 -18.30 -9.18
CA LYS A 318 -15.15 -19.73 -8.81
C LYS A 318 -15.29 -19.98 -7.30
N LEU A 319 -15.11 -18.96 -6.45
CA LEU A 319 -15.40 -19.02 -5.02
C LEU A 319 -16.90 -18.89 -4.68
N GLY A 320 -17.77 -18.72 -5.67
CA GLY A 320 -19.22 -18.57 -5.48
C GLY A 320 -19.73 -17.13 -5.55
N VAL A 321 -18.87 -16.17 -5.92
CA VAL A 321 -19.28 -14.76 -6.12
C VAL A 321 -20.07 -14.62 -7.41
N THR A 322 -21.26 -14.02 -7.31
CA THR A 322 -22.09 -13.69 -8.48
C THR A 322 -21.78 -12.28 -8.95
N ILE A 323 -21.68 -12.06 -10.27
CA ILE A 323 -21.47 -10.72 -10.85
C ILE A 323 -22.56 -10.45 -11.89
N HIS A 324 -23.31 -9.38 -11.71
CA HIS A 324 -24.26 -8.84 -12.68
C HIS A 324 -23.61 -7.67 -13.43
N TYR A 325 -23.15 -7.95 -14.65
CA TYR A 325 -22.66 -6.93 -15.58
C TYR A 325 -23.81 -6.10 -16.16
N ASP A 326 -23.45 -5.01 -16.84
CA ASP A 326 -24.39 -4.08 -17.49
C ASP A 326 -25.51 -3.57 -16.56
N THR A 327 -25.23 -3.47 -15.26
CA THR A 327 -26.20 -3.09 -14.23
C THR A 327 -25.72 -1.85 -13.48
N GLN A 328 -26.33 -0.69 -13.76
CA GLN A 328 -26.00 0.57 -13.10
C GLN A 328 -26.88 0.81 -11.86
N VAL A 329 -26.27 0.70 -10.67
CA VAL A 329 -26.91 1.10 -9.41
C VAL A 329 -27.19 2.61 -9.41
N GLY A 330 -28.39 2.98 -8.95
CA GLY A 330 -28.94 4.34 -9.05
C GLY A 330 -29.87 4.53 -10.27
N LYS A 331 -29.75 3.69 -11.30
CA LYS A 331 -30.57 3.77 -12.52
C LYS A 331 -31.40 2.52 -12.75
N ASP A 332 -30.74 1.37 -12.89
CA ASP A 332 -31.38 0.08 -13.20
C ASP A 332 -31.88 -0.60 -11.92
N ILE A 333 -31.14 -0.43 -10.82
CA ILE A 333 -31.52 -0.87 -9.47
C ILE A 333 -31.21 0.24 -8.47
N LYS A 334 -32.08 0.47 -7.49
CA LYS A 334 -31.87 1.50 -6.46
C LYS A 334 -30.96 0.99 -5.34
N LEU A 335 -30.10 1.86 -4.82
CA LEU A 335 -29.25 1.52 -3.67
C LEU A 335 -30.08 1.15 -2.42
N SER A 336 -31.21 1.84 -2.20
CA SER A 336 -32.15 1.55 -1.11
C SER A 336 -32.76 0.16 -1.19
N GLN A 337 -32.90 -0.40 -2.40
CA GLN A 337 -33.36 -1.77 -2.58
C GLN A 337 -32.26 -2.76 -2.15
N LEU A 338 -31.02 -2.52 -2.57
CA LEU A 338 -29.88 -3.35 -2.16
C LEU A 338 -29.70 -3.37 -0.63
N GLU A 339 -29.90 -2.23 0.03
CA GLU A 339 -29.87 -2.11 1.49
C GLU A 339 -30.98 -2.92 2.18
N ALA A 340 -32.18 -2.93 1.60
CA ALA A 340 -33.31 -3.69 2.13
C ALA A 340 -33.14 -5.21 1.95
N ASP A 341 -32.60 -5.63 0.82
CA ASP A 341 -32.51 -7.04 0.41
C ASP A 341 -31.27 -7.77 0.97
N ASN A 342 -30.31 -7.03 1.54
CA ASN A 342 -29.03 -7.60 2.01
C ASN A 342 -28.72 -7.24 3.48
N ASP A 343 -27.88 -8.07 4.09
CA ASP A 343 -27.36 -7.81 5.45
C ASP A 343 -26.39 -6.62 5.44
N ALA A 344 -25.61 -6.48 4.36
CA ALA A 344 -24.71 -5.35 4.14
C ALA A 344 -24.60 -4.96 2.65
N VAL A 345 -24.24 -3.70 2.42
CA VAL A 345 -23.92 -3.14 1.10
C VAL A 345 -22.53 -2.52 1.12
N PHE A 346 -21.68 -2.87 0.17
CA PHE A 346 -20.36 -2.27 0.00
C PHE A 346 -20.29 -1.45 -1.30
N ILE A 347 -19.98 -0.18 -1.17
CA ILE A 347 -19.85 0.77 -2.27
C ILE A 347 -18.39 0.84 -2.70
N ALA A 348 -18.11 0.38 -3.93
CA ALA A 348 -16.81 0.40 -4.59
C ALA A 348 -16.90 1.07 -5.97
N HIS A 349 -17.73 2.12 -6.07
CA HIS A 349 -18.11 2.76 -7.33
C HIS A 349 -16.95 3.45 -8.06
N GLY A 350 -15.88 3.84 -7.36
CA GLY A 350 -14.73 4.52 -7.97
C GLY A 350 -15.03 5.94 -8.49
N ALA A 351 -14.12 6.49 -9.30
CA ALA A 351 -14.17 7.86 -9.81
C ALA A 351 -14.20 7.89 -11.35
N HIS A 352 -15.38 7.77 -11.94
CA HIS A 352 -15.56 7.62 -13.39
C HIS A 352 -15.70 8.94 -14.18
N LEU A 353 -15.88 10.08 -13.52
CA LEU A 353 -16.05 11.36 -14.18
C LEU A 353 -14.72 12.10 -14.28
N SER A 354 -14.56 12.98 -15.27
CA SER A 354 -13.35 13.80 -15.43
C SER A 354 -13.51 15.18 -14.79
N SER A 355 -12.44 15.71 -14.22
CA SER A 355 -12.42 17.09 -13.71
C SER A 355 -12.36 18.12 -14.85
N ALA A 356 -13.07 19.23 -14.70
CA ALA A 356 -13.09 20.33 -15.67
C ALA A 356 -11.85 21.24 -15.55
N MET A 357 -11.29 21.68 -16.69
CA MET A 357 -10.18 22.62 -16.79
C MET A 357 -10.56 24.03 -16.35
N ARG A 358 -11.84 24.38 -16.46
CA ARG A 358 -12.44 25.69 -16.18
C ARG A 358 -11.86 26.78 -17.09
N VAL A 359 -11.77 26.48 -18.38
CA VAL A 359 -11.27 27.40 -19.42
C VAL A 359 -12.41 27.85 -20.33
N GLU A 360 -12.21 28.98 -21.02
CA GLU A 360 -13.18 29.46 -22.00
C GLU A 360 -13.33 28.43 -23.15
N GLY A 361 -14.57 28.14 -23.55
CA GLY A 361 -14.88 27.19 -24.63
C GLY A 361 -15.01 25.72 -24.20
N GLU A 362 -14.66 25.36 -22.97
CA GLU A 362 -14.67 23.94 -22.54
C GLU A 362 -16.04 23.25 -22.66
N ASN A 363 -17.13 23.97 -22.40
CA ASN A 363 -18.49 23.38 -22.31
C ASN A 363 -19.33 23.54 -23.59
N ASP A 364 -18.73 23.99 -24.69
CA ASP A 364 -19.47 24.34 -25.92
C ASP A 364 -19.75 23.13 -26.83
N GLY A 365 -19.31 21.92 -26.45
CA GLY A 365 -19.67 20.67 -27.13
C GLY A 365 -18.97 20.46 -28.48
N TYR A 366 -17.76 20.96 -28.65
CA TYR A 366 -16.98 20.84 -29.89
C TYR A 366 -16.58 19.39 -30.21
N LYS A 367 -16.49 19.07 -31.50
CA LYS A 367 -15.80 17.85 -31.96
C LYS A 367 -14.30 18.00 -31.74
N GLY A 368 -13.66 16.93 -31.26
CA GLY A 368 -12.23 16.92 -30.92
C GLY A 368 -11.93 17.26 -29.46
N PHE A 369 -12.90 17.74 -28.68
CA PHE A 369 -12.75 17.89 -27.24
C PHE A 369 -13.25 16.63 -26.52
N ILE A 370 -12.35 15.83 -25.95
CA ILE A 370 -12.68 14.50 -25.38
C ILE A 370 -11.99 14.35 -24.03
N THR A 371 -12.75 14.09 -22.96
CA THR A 371 -12.16 13.96 -21.63
C THR A 371 -11.20 12.76 -21.53
N GLY A 372 -10.18 12.84 -20.68
CA GLY A 372 -9.15 11.79 -20.58
C GLY A 372 -9.71 10.40 -20.25
N VAL A 373 -10.70 10.33 -19.34
CA VAL A 373 -11.35 9.06 -19.02
C VAL A 373 -12.10 8.49 -20.22
N GLN A 374 -12.86 9.32 -20.95
CA GLN A 374 -13.60 8.87 -22.13
C GLN A 374 -12.65 8.48 -23.27
N TYR A 375 -11.57 9.24 -23.47
CA TYR A 375 -10.56 8.98 -24.49
C TYR A 375 -9.92 7.59 -24.30
N LEU A 376 -9.48 7.28 -23.07
CA LEU A 376 -8.92 5.97 -22.77
C LEU A 376 -9.95 4.85 -22.80
N LEU A 377 -11.19 5.10 -22.32
CA LEU A 377 -12.29 4.15 -22.40
C LEU A 377 -12.53 3.71 -23.85
N ASP A 378 -12.67 4.66 -24.77
CA ASP A 378 -12.92 4.36 -26.18
C ASP A 378 -11.76 3.57 -26.82
N ILE A 379 -10.51 3.94 -26.50
CA ILE A 379 -9.31 3.22 -26.97
C ILE A 379 -9.27 1.80 -26.43
N ASN A 380 -9.53 1.60 -25.14
CA ASN A 380 -9.55 0.29 -24.50
C ASN A 380 -10.72 -0.59 -24.97
N LEU A 381 -11.77 0.02 -25.53
CA LEU A 381 -12.84 -0.67 -26.24
C LEU A 381 -12.54 -0.89 -27.74
N GLY A 382 -11.31 -0.62 -28.19
CA GLY A 382 -10.85 -0.85 -29.56
C GLY A 382 -11.31 0.21 -30.57
N LYS A 383 -11.67 1.41 -30.11
CA LYS A 383 -12.14 2.52 -30.97
C LYS A 383 -11.11 3.63 -31.03
N ASP A 384 -10.96 4.27 -32.20
CA ASP A 384 -10.32 5.58 -32.29
C ASP A 384 -11.35 6.65 -31.91
N PRO A 385 -11.15 7.41 -30.81
CA PRO A 385 -12.14 8.38 -30.33
C PRO A 385 -12.41 9.52 -31.32
N TYR A 386 -11.46 9.82 -32.22
CA TYR A 386 -11.60 10.88 -33.21
C TYR A 386 -10.75 10.62 -34.46
N PRO A 387 -11.20 9.74 -35.39
CA PRO A 387 -10.39 9.24 -36.51
C PRO A 387 -9.79 10.30 -37.42
N GLU A 388 -10.52 11.39 -37.66
CA GLU A 388 -10.08 12.48 -38.54
C GLU A 388 -8.96 13.35 -37.92
N GLY A 389 -8.87 13.41 -36.58
CA GLY A 389 -7.84 14.20 -35.91
C GLY A 389 -6.48 13.51 -35.93
N LYS A 390 -5.41 14.30 -36.07
CA LYS A 390 -4.02 13.84 -36.12
C LYS A 390 -3.13 14.51 -35.08
N LYS A 391 -3.48 15.72 -34.65
CA LYS A 391 -2.75 16.52 -33.67
C LYS A 391 -3.44 16.50 -32.32
N VAL A 392 -2.82 15.87 -31.33
CA VAL A 392 -3.36 15.68 -29.99
C VAL A 392 -2.64 16.58 -28.99
N VAL A 393 -3.40 17.28 -28.17
CA VAL A 393 -2.92 17.99 -26.99
C VAL A 393 -3.59 17.40 -25.76
N VAL A 394 -2.81 16.71 -24.92
CA VAL A 394 -3.25 16.19 -23.63
C VAL A 394 -2.87 17.18 -22.54
N VAL A 395 -3.81 17.55 -21.68
CA VAL A 395 -3.57 18.49 -20.57
C VAL A 395 -3.51 17.71 -19.26
N GLY A 396 -2.36 17.73 -18.58
CA GLY A 396 -2.18 17.02 -17.32
C GLY A 396 -0.74 16.56 -17.11
N GLY A 397 -0.48 15.89 -15.99
CA GLY A 397 0.86 15.32 -15.71
C GLY A 397 0.85 14.04 -14.86
N GLY A 398 -0.32 13.48 -14.59
CA GLY A 398 -0.46 12.18 -13.91
C GLY A 398 -0.48 11.00 -14.87
N ASN A 399 -0.61 9.79 -14.34
CA ASN A 399 -0.60 8.55 -15.13
C ASN A 399 -1.64 8.56 -16.25
N VAL A 400 -2.86 9.07 -16.00
CA VAL A 400 -3.90 9.21 -17.04
C VAL A 400 -3.42 10.06 -18.22
N ALA A 401 -2.69 11.15 -17.97
CA ALA A 401 -2.16 12.00 -19.03
C ALA A 401 -1.08 11.28 -19.85
N ILE A 402 -0.19 10.53 -19.17
CA ILE A 402 0.85 9.72 -19.82
C ILE A 402 0.23 8.58 -20.64
N ASP A 403 -0.75 7.87 -20.10
CA ASP A 403 -1.46 6.82 -20.82
C ASP A 403 -2.19 7.40 -22.05
N CYS A 404 -2.83 8.57 -21.94
CA CYS A 404 -3.45 9.24 -23.08
C CYS A 404 -2.46 9.51 -24.22
N VAL A 405 -1.30 10.13 -23.93
CA VAL A 405 -0.31 10.45 -24.98
C VAL A 405 0.31 9.21 -25.60
N ARG A 406 0.62 8.18 -24.80
CA ARG A 406 1.18 6.92 -25.30
C ARG A 406 0.16 6.15 -26.15
N CYS A 407 -1.10 6.13 -25.73
CA CYS A 407 -2.20 5.53 -26.49
C CYS A 407 -2.49 6.26 -27.80
N SER A 408 -2.33 7.59 -27.85
CA SER A 408 -2.54 8.37 -29.08
C SER A 408 -1.69 7.85 -30.25
N PHE A 409 -0.42 7.48 -30.01
CA PHE A 409 0.40 6.87 -31.06
C PHE A 409 -0.15 5.53 -31.53
N ARG A 410 -0.61 4.69 -30.61
CA ARG A 410 -1.16 3.35 -30.90
C ARG A 410 -2.47 3.39 -31.68
N VAL A 411 -3.20 4.52 -31.63
CA VAL A 411 -4.35 4.80 -32.51
C VAL A 411 -4.00 5.72 -33.69
N ASN A 412 -2.74 5.68 -34.15
CA ASN A 412 -2.25 6.33 -35.37
C ASN A 412 -2.36 7.87 -35.36
N LYS A 413 -2.12 8.51 -34.21
CA LYS A 413 -1.94 9.97 -34.10
C LYS A 413 -0.44 10.32 -34.13
N PRO A 414 0.06 10.99 -35.17
CA PRO A 414 1.49 11.23 -35.33
C PRO A 414 2.03 12.42 -34.51
N ASP A 415 1.18 13.39 -34.16
CA ASP A 415 1.57 14.62 -33.47
C ASP A 415 0.91 14.65 -32.09
N VAL A 416 1.69 14.39 -31.04
CA VAL A 416 1.20 14.19 -29.68
C VAL A 416 1.96 15.10 -28.73
N ASN A 417 1.22 16.01 -28.11
CA ASN A 417 1.71 17.05 -27.24
C ASN A 417 1.13 16.87 -25.84
N LEU A 418 1.95 17.04 -24.81
CA LEU A 418 1.52 17.07 -23.42
C LEU A 418 1.72 18.47 -22.86
N VAL A 419 0.67 19.07 -22.33
CA VAL A 419 0.70 20.38 -21.67
C VAL A 419 0.64 20.20 -20.16
N TYR A 420 1.66 20.68 -19.47
CA TYR A 420 1.75 20.60 -18.02
C TYR A 420 2.14 21.93 -17.39
N ARG A 421 1.36 22.34 -16.38
CA ARG A 421 1.52 23.65 -15.73
C ARG A 421 2.75 23.78 -14.83
N ARG A 422 3.45 22.68 -14.52
CA ARG A 422 4.70 22.69 -13.72
C ARG A 422 5.86 22.10 -14.54
N THR A 423 6.97 21.77 -13.88
CA THR A 423 8.13 21.16 -14.54
C THR A 423 8.07 19.62 -14.44
N ARG A 424 9.00 18.94 -15.13
CA ARG A 424 9.14 17.48 -15.08
C ARG A 424 9.21 16.94 -13.65
N ASN A 425 9.92 17.63 -12.75
CA ASN A 425 10.15 17.18 -11.38
C ASN A 425 8.89 17.15 -10.51
N GLU A 426 7.85 17.93 -10.84
CA GLU A 426 6.59 17.94 -10.09
C GLU A 426 5.52 17.02 -10.69
N MET A 427 5.83 16.32 -11.79
CA MET A 427 4.89 15.39 -12.42
C MET A 427 4.54 14.24 -11.47
N PRO A 428 3.25 13.98 -11.22
CA PRO A 428 2.83 12.88 -10.35
C PRO A 428 2.76 11.51 -11.04
N ALA A 429 3.07 11.39 -12.34
CA ALA A 429 3.12 10.11 -13.02
C ALA A 429 4.35 9.28 -12.58
N ASP A 430 4.29 7.96 -12.78
CA ASP A 430 5.44 7.07 -12.53
C ASP A 430 6.61 7.48 -13.45
N GLU A 431 7.79 7.67 -12.87
CA GLU A 431 9.00 8.11 -13.58
C GLU A 431 9.36 7.21 -14.77
N VAL A 432 9.13 5.90 -14.64
CA VAL A 432 9.35 4.94 -15.74
C VAL A 432 8.43 5.23 -16.92
N GLU A 433 7.19 5.61 -16.65
CA GLU A 433 6.18 5.90 -17.68
C GLU A 433 6.45 7.25 -18.37
N ILE A 434 6.97 8.23 -17.63
CA ILE A 434 7.41 9.52 -18.19
C ILE A 434 8.59 9.29 -19.14
N HIS A 435 9.59 8.54 -18.70
CA HIS A 435 10.75 8.19 -19.53
C HIS A 435 10.35 7.44 -20.80
N ASP A 436 9.43 6.48 -20.69
CA ASP A 436 8.89 5.76 -21.84
C ASP A 436 8.18 6.67 -22.84
N ALA A 437 7.40 7.65 -22.36
CA ALA A 437 6.74 8.63 -23.21
C ALA A 437 7.75 9.56 -23.92
N GLU A 438 8.85 9.92 -23.27
CA GLU A 438 9.96 10.68 -23.85
C GLU A 438 10.66 9.87 -24.97
N GLU A 439 10.90 8.57 -24.75
CA GLU A 439 11.45 7.67 -25.78
C GLU A 439 10.50 7.48 -26.97
N GLU A 440 9.20 7.38 -26.70
CA GLU A 440 8.13 7.31 -27.71
C GLU A 440 7.93 8.66 -28.46
N LYS A 441 8.70 9.71 -28.11
CA LYS A 441 8.72 11.04 -28.74
C LYS A 441 7.46 11.89 -28.51
N VAL A 442 6.86 11.81 -27.31
CA VAL A 442 5.86 12.80 -26.88
C VAL A 442 6.52 14.18 -26.76
N VAL A 443 5.84 15.23 -27.22
CA VAL A 443 6.32 16.61 -27.08
C VAL A 443 5.80 17.20 -25.78
N PHE A 444 6.70 17.46 -24.82
CA PHE A 444 6.35 18.01 -23.51
C PHE A 444 6.42 19.54 -23.50
N HIS A 445 5.29 20.18 -23.19
CA HIS A 445 5.16 21.62 -22.95
C HIS A 445 5.03 21.86 -21.44
N TYR A 446 6.16 21.90 -20.74
CA TYR A 446 6.21 22.27 -19.33
C TYR A 446 5.89 23.76 -19.13
N LEU A 447 5.58 24.11 -17.87
CA LEU A 447 5.27 25.48 -17.47
C LEU A 447 4.26 26.14 -18.41
N THR A 448 3.23 25.39 -18.78
CA THR A 448 2.23 25.81 -19.75
C THR A 448 0.84 25.44 -19.23
N GLN A 449 -0.08 26.40 -19.22
CA GLN A 449 -1.46 26.19 -18.76
C GLN A 449 -2.44 26.65 -19.85
N PRO A 450 -3.48 25.86 -20.19
CA PRO A 450 -4.52 26.29 -21.11
C PRO A 450 -5.41 27.38 -20.49
N ILE A 451 -5.86 28.30 -21.33
CA ILE A 451 -6.78 29.39 -20.95
C ILE A 451 -8.05 29.44 -21.80
N LYS A 452 -8.00 28.91 -23.04
CA LYS A 452 -9.15 28.88 -23.96
C LYS A 452 -9.02 27.78 -25.01
N VAL A 453 -10.12 27.07 -25.28
CA VAL A 453 -10.26 26.15 -26.42
C VAL A 453 -10.65 26.96 -27.65
N ILE A 454 -9.92 26.80 -28.75
CA ILE A 454 -10.21 27.49 -30.02
C ILE A 454 -10.90 26.50 -30.96
N ALA A 455 -12.06 26.88 -31.45
CA ALA A 455 -12.86 26.06 -32.35
C ALA A 455 -13.37 26.84 -33.56
N GLU A 456 -13.42 26.17 -34.71
CA GLU A 456 -14.00 26.68 -35.95
C GLU A 456 -15.01 25.66 -36.49
N ASN A 457 -16.19 26.13 -36.94
CA ASN A 457 -17.26 25.27 -37.45
C ASN A 457 -17.64 24.10 -36.51
N GLY A 458 -17.57 24.33 -35.19
CA GLY A 458 -17.87 23.32 -34.17
C GLY A 458 -16.79 22.25 -33.98
N LYS A 459 -15.57 22.46 -34.49
CA LYS A 459 -14.41 21.57 -34.32
C LYS A 459 -13.26 22.29 -33.65
N VAL A 460 -12.54 21.60 -32.77
CA VAL A 460 -11.29 22.11 -32.20
C VAL A 460 -10.26 22.33 -33.32
N VAL A 461 -9.61 23.49 -33.30
CA VAL A 461 -8.48 23.83 -34.19
C VAL A 461 -7.24 24.28 -33.41
N GLY A 462 -7.36 24.51 -32.10
CA GLY A 462 -6.21 24.86 -31.27
C GLY A 462 -6.54 25.01 -29.79
N LEU A 463 -5.49 25.11 -28.99
CA LEU A 463 -5.56 25.38 -27.57
C LEU A 463 -4.71 26.61 -27.26
N GLN A 464 -5.35 27.67 -26.76
CA GLN A 464 -4.65 28.85 -26.29
C GLN A 464 -4.10 28.58 -24.89
N CYS A 465 -2.82 28.83 -24.71
CA CYS A 465 -2.08 28.59 -23.49
C CYS A 465 -1.33 29.85 -23.04
N ILE A 466 -0.96 29.88 -21.76
CA ILE A 466 -0.09 30.88 -21.15
C ILE A 466 1.12 30.18 -20.53
N LYS A 467 2.28 30.86 -20.51
CA LYS A 467 3.46 30.36 -19.79
C LYS A 467 3.31 30.56 -18.29
N MET A 468 3.91 29.64 -17.54
CA MET A 468 3.94 29.65 -16.08
C MET A 468 5.37 29.83 -15.59
N GLU A 469 5.53 30.30 -14.37
CA GLU A 469 6.76 30.20 -13.58
C GLU A 469 6.47 29.51 -12.24
N LEU A 470 7.49 28.94 -11.61
CA LEU A 470 7.32 28.30 -10.30
C LEU A 470 7.44 29.33 -9.18
N GLY A 471 6.38 29.49 -8.40
CA GLY A 471 6.38 30.21 -7.13
C GLY A 471 6.75 29.31 -5.94
N GLU A 472 6.22 29.64 -4.77
CA GLU A 472 6.42 28.90 -3.52
C GLU A 472 5.71 27.53 -3.53
N PRO A 473 6.20 26.54 -2.75
CA PRO A 473 5.52 25.26 -2.55
C PRO A 473 4.06 25.40 -2.09
N ASP A 474 3.17 24.53 -2.59
CA ASP A 474 1.79 24.35 -2.12
C ASP A 474 1.69 23.36 -0.96
N GLU A 475 0.47 23.09 -0.51
CA GLU A 475 0.17 22.13 0.57
C GLU A 475 0.61 20.69 0.26
N SER A 476 0.80 20.35 -1.02
CA SER A 476 1.36 19.06 -1.44
C SER A 476 2.89 19.07 -1.52
N GLY A 477 3.54 20.15 -1.09
CA GLY A 477 4.99 20.34 -1.17
C GLY A 477 5.50 20.72 -2.56
N ARG A 478 4.63 20.85 -3.57
CA ARG A 478 5.01 21.12 -4.97
C ARG A 478 4.91 22.59 -5.27
N ARG A 479 5.88 23.16 -6.00
CA ARG A 479 5.88 24.59 -6.33
C ARG A 479 4.63 25.00 -7.12
N ARG A 480 4.00 26.10 -6.68
CA ARG A 480 2.79 26.65 -7.30
C ARG A 480 3.13 27.25 -8.66
N PRO A 481 2.35 26.96 -9.71
CA PRO A 481 2.53 27.62 -10.99
C PRO A 481 1.88 29.02 -10.95
N VAL A 482 2.60 30.05 -11.39
CA VAL A 482 2.15 31.44 -11.48
C VAL A 482 2.15 31.87 -12.95
N PRO A 483 1.07 32.46 -13.48
CA PRO A 483 1.00 32.85 -14.89
C PRO A 483 1.95 34.01 -15.20
N VAL A 484 2.64 33.93 -16.34
CA VAL A 484 3.46 35.01 -16.89
C VAL A 484 2.59 35.83 -17.85
N GLU A 485 2.15 37.01 -17.43
CA GLU A 485 1.28 37.88 -18.24
C GLU A 485 1.91 38.25 -19.60
N GLY A 486 1.12 38.26 -20.67
CA GLY A 486 1.59 38.61 -22.02
C GLY A 486 2.36 37.49 -22.73
N SER A 487 2.40 36.29 -22.16
CA SER A 487 3.07 35.11 -22.74
C SER A 487 2.11 34.16 -23.47
N GLU A 488 0.92 34.63 -23.83
CA GLU A 488 -0.11 33.80 -24.46
C GLU A 488 0.31 33.35 -25.86
N PHE A 489 0.06 32.07 -26.16
CA PHE A 489 0.34 31.47 -27.46
C PHE A 489 -0.68 30.39 -27.77
N ILE A 490 -0.72 29.96 -29.04
CA ILE A 490 -1.66 28.93 -29.51
C ILE A 490 -0.87 27.69 -29.90
N ILE A 491 -1.33 26.54 -29.41
CA ILE A 491 -0.90 25.23 -29.89
C ILE A 491 -1.96 24.74 -30.88
N ASP A 492 -1.58 24.59 -32.14
CA ASP A 492 -2.45 24.06 -33.21
C ASP A 492 -2.76 22.58 -32.96
N CYS A 493 -4.04 22.21 -32.90
CA CYS A 493 -4.44 20.84 -32.59
C CYS A 493 -5.87 20.50 -33.05
N ASP A 494 -6.10 19.23 -33.36
CA ASP A 494 -7.42 18.70 -33.72
C ASP A 494 -8.14 18.08 -32.52
N ILE A 495 -7.37 17.63 -31.52
CA ILE A 495 -7.88 16.90 -30.35
C ILE A 495 -7.33 17.54 -29.07
N VAL A 496 -8.21 17.89 -28.13
CA VAL A 496 -7.86 18.32 -26.77
C VAL A 496 -8.39 17.29 -25.78
N VAL A 497 -7.48 16.77 -24.96
CA VAL A 497 -7.77 15.73 -23.97
C VAL A 497 -7.43 16.21 -22.56
N PRO A 498 -8.40 16.74 -21.78
CA PRO A 498 -8.15 17.08 -20.39
C PRO A 498 -8.02 15.82 -19.52
N ALA A 499 -6.84 15.65 -18.92
CA ALA A 499 -6.46 14.55 -18.02
C ALA A 499 -5.92 15.12 -16.69
N ILE A 500 -6.70 16.02 -16.08
CA ILE A 500 -6.30 16.80 -14.90
C ILE A 500 -6.88 16.32 -13.57
N GLY A 501 -7.54 15.16 -13.57
CA GLY A 501 -8.17 14.57 -12.39
C GLY A 501 -9.50 13.89 -12.71
N GLN A 502 -10.02 13.15 -11.74
CA GLN A 502 -11.31 12.49 -11.83
C GLN A 502 -12.18 12.87 -10.62
N THR A 503 -13.50 12.80 -10.80
CA THR A 503 -14.50 13.00 -9.77
C THR A 503 -15.47 11.83 -9.73
N ILE A 504 -16.21 11.71 -8.64
CA ILE A 504 -17.14 10.63 -8.38
C ILE A 504 -18.55 11.08 -8.78
N ASP A 505 -19.32 10.15 -9.37
CA ASP A 505 -20.76 10.31 -9.56
C ASP A 505 -21.48 9.80 -8.31
N LEU A 506 -22.13 10.72 -7.59
CA LEU A 506 -22.83 10.42 -6.34
C LEU A 506 -24.35 10.25 -6.53
N SER A 507 -24.85 10.26 -7.77
CA SER A 507 -26.29 10.14 -8.07
C SER A 507 -26.90 8.83 -7.52
N MET A 508 -26.11 7.77 -7.38
CA MET A 508 -26.58 6.50 -6.79
C MET A 508 -26.99 6.61 -5.31
N LEU A 509 -26.58 7.68 -4.61
CA LEU A 509 -26.92 7.95 -3.21
C LEU A 509 -28.25 8.70 -3.06
N GLU A 510 -28.91 9.09 -4.17
CA GLU A 510 -30.19 9.80 -4.08
C GLU A 510 -31.24 8.97 -3.33
N GLY A 511 -31.74 9.53 -2.22
CA GLY A 511 -32.75 8.89 -1.38
C GLY A 511 -32.21 7.84 -0.40
N ILE A 512 -30.89 7.79 -0.18
CA ILE A 512 -30.29 6.98 0.89
C ILE A 512 -30.11 7.83 2.16
N ASP A 513 -30.50 7.28 3.31
CA ASP A 513 -30.31 7.94 4.60
C ASP A 513 -28.94 7.59 5.20
N LYS A 514 -28.39 8.52 5.99
CA LYS A 514 -27.14 8.34 6.77
C LYS A 514 -25.91 7.99 5.93
N VAL A 515 -25.81 8.55 4.73
CA VAL A 515 -24.58 8.51 3.92
C VAL A 515 -24.17 9.94 3.62
N GLU A 516 -23.21 10.44 4.39
CA GLU A 516 -22.67 11.79 4.20
C GLU A 516 -21.61 11.82 3.10
N THR A 517 -21.45 13.00 2.50
CA THR A 517 -20.45 13.24 1.45
C THR A 517 -19.60 14.45 1.81
N THR A 518 -18.33 14.42 1.42
CA THR A 518 -17.40 15.52 1.64
C THR A 518 -17.57 16.60 0.57
N ARG A 519 -16.99 17.78 0.81
CA ARG A 519 -16.88 18.86 -0.20
C ARG A 519 -16.17 18.44 -1.51
N TRP A 520 -15.47 17.31 -1.50
CA TRP A 520 -14.71 16.77 -2.63
C TRP A 520 -15.49 15.69 -3.40
N ASN A 521 -16.80 15.55 -3.13
CA ASN A 521 -17.65 14.50 -3.69
C ASN A 521 -17.18 13.07 -3.36
N THR A 522 -16.56 12.86 -2.19
CA THR A 522 -16.28 11.51 -1.67
C THR A 522 -17.26 11.12 -0.56
N ILE A 523 -17.39 9.82 -0.29
CA ILE A 523 -18.26 9.31 0.78
C ILE A 523 -17.51 9.33 2.12
N VAL A 524 -18.18 9.82 3.17
CA VAL A 524 -17.66 9.83 4.53
C VAL A 524 -17.83 8.44 5.16
N VAL A 525 -16.75 7.91 5.73
CA VAL A 525 -16.74 6.63 6.45
C VAL A 525 -15.85 6.74 7.69
N ASN A 526 -16.09 5.85 8.65
CA ASN A 526 -15.11 5.55 9.68
C ASN A 526 -13.85 4.92 9.02
N GLU A 527 -12.68 5.48 9.32
CA GLU A 527 -11.44 5.09 8.66
C GLU A 527 -11.04 3.62 8.93
N PHE A 528 -11.32 3.10 10.12
CA PHE A 528 -10.98 1.74 10.53
C PHE A 528 -11.98 0.70 10.05
N THR A 529 -13.27 1.03 10.11
CA THR A 529 -14.31 0.05 9.79
C THR A 529 -14.77 0.12 8.34
N LYS A 530 -14.51 1.26 7.66
CA LYS A 530 -15.05 1.63 6.34
C LYS A 530 -16.58 1.76 6.31
N GLN A 531 -17.22 1.79 7.47
CA GLN A 531 -18.68 1.94 7.62
C GLN A 531 -19.08 3.42 7.49
N THR A 532 -20.19 3.71 6.83
CA THR A 532 -20.82 5.04 6.86
C THR A 532 -21.60 5.21 8.17
N GLU A 533 -22.33 6.32 8.34
CA GLU A 533 -23.28 6.45 9.46
C GLU A 533 -24.46 5.47 9.36
N ASN A 534 -24.72 4.94 8.16
CA ASN A 534 -25.67 3.88 7.95
C ASN A 534 -25.01 2.54 8.35
N PRO A 535 -25.57 1.80 9.32
CA PRO A 535 -24.93 0.61 9.87
C PRO A 535 -24.77 -0.53 8.85
N LYS A 536 -25.54 -0.53 7.75
CA LYS A 536 -25.46 -1.56 6.71
C LYS A 536 -24.54 -1.18 5.55
N ILE A 537 -24.09 0.07 5.44
CA ILE A 537 -23.39 0.57 4.25
C ILE A 537 -21.91 0.81 4.57
N PHE A 538 -21.06 0.25 3.72
CA PHE A 538 -19.61 0.40 3.77
C PHE A 538 -19.11 1.00 2.46
N CYS A 539 -17.98 1.70 2.48
CA CYS A 539 -17.39 2.30 1.28
C CYS A 539 -15.86 2.34 1.36
N ALA A 540 -15.19 1.95 0.27
CA ALA A 540 -13.75 2.09 0.14
C ALA A 540 -13.29 2.16 -1.33
N GLY A 541 -12.02 2.51 -1.53
CA GLY A 541 -11.44 2.78 -2.85
C GLY A 541 -11.62 4.24 -3.25
N ASP A 542 -11.54 4.54 -4.55
CA ASP A 542 -11.49 5.94 -5.01
C ASP A 542 -12.74 6.76 -4.64
N CYS A 543 -13.90 6.11 -4.45
CA CYS A 543 -15.12 6.78 -3.97
C CYS A 543 -15.03 7.25 -2.50
N GLN A 544 -14.07 6.75 -1.74
CA GLN A 544 -13.74 7.17 -0.38
C GLN A 544 -12.54 8.13 -0.37
N THR A 545 -11.45 7.78 -1.05
CA THR A 545 -10.15 8.47 -0.93
C THR A 545 -9.88 9.50 -2.03
N SER A 546 -10.74 9.62 -3.05
CA SER A 546 -10.39 10.18 -4.38
C SER A 546 -9.43 9.25 -5.17
N PRO A 547 -9.21 9.49 -6.48
CA PRO A 547 -8.40 8.63 -7.34
C PRO A 547 -7.02 8.32 -6.76
N GLY A 548 -6.72 7.02 -6.60
CA GLY A 548 -5.47 6.55 -6.00
C GLY A 548 -4.88 5.32 -6.68
N ALA A 549 -3.99 4.63 -5.97
CA ALA A 549 -3.37 3.40 -6.45
C ALA A 549 -4.30 2.19 -6.23
N LEU A 550 -4.28 1.23 -7.16
CA LEU A 550 -5.12 0.02 -7.06
C LEU A 550 -4.89 -0.76 -5.75
N ILE A 551 -3.66 -0.79 -5.26
CA ILE A 551 -3.32 -1.50 -4.01
C ILE A 551 -4.02 -0.88 -2.78
N THR A 552 -4.22 0.43 -2.77
CA THR A 552 -4.97 1.13 -1.72
C THR A 552 -6.47 0.80 -1.80
N ALA A 553 -7.01 0.70 -3.01
CA ALA A 553 -8.39 0.25 -3.22
C ALA A 553 -8.58 -1.20 -2.72
N CYS A 554 -7.65 -2.11 -3.03
CA CYS A 554 -7.68 -3.48 -2.50
C CYS A 554 -7.58 -3.50 -0.97
N ALA A 555 -6.72 -2.67 -0.37
CA ALA A 555 -6.62 -2.55 1.08
C ALA A 555 -7.95 -2.15 1.72
N GLY A 556 -8.58 -1.10 1.19
CA GLY A 556 -9.89 -0.65 1.63
C GLY A 556 -10.98 -1.73 1.49
N GLY A 557 -10.99 -2.45 0.37
CA GLY A 557 -11.91 -3.58 0.14
C GLY A 557 -11.71 -4.72 1.15
N ARG A 558 -10.46 -5.05 1.49
CA ARG A 558 -10.14 -6.05 2.52
C ARG A 558 -10.61 -5.60 3.91
N THR A 559 -10.34 -4.35 4.29
CA THR A 559 -10.78 -3.79 5.57
C THR A 559 -12.30 -3.80 5.68
N ALA A 560 -13.01 -3.40 4.62
CA ALA A 560 -14.47 -3.46 4.60
C ALA A 560 -14.99 -4.90 4.75
N ALA A 561 -14.41 -5.88 4.04
CA ALA A 561 -14.82 -7.28 4.16
C ALA A 561 -14.69 -7.83 5.59
N ILE A 562 -13.59 -7.53 6.28
CA ILE A 562 -13.39 -7.95 7.69
C ILE A 562 -14.49 -7.38 8.58
N ASN A 563 -14.87 -6.12 8.38
CA ASN A 563 -15.88 -5.46 9.21
C ASN A 563 -17.31 -5.86 8.83
N ILE A 564 -17.59 -6.16 7.56
CA ILE A 564 -18.87 -6.73 7.14
C ILE A 564 -19.08 -8.13 7.73
N ASP A 565 -18.04 -8.99 7.74
CA ASP A 565 -18.07 -10.29 8.41
C ASP A 565 -18.38 -10.12 9.92
N LYS A 566 -17.68 -9.21 10.61
CA LYS A 566 -17.97 -8.87 12.02
C LYS A 566 -19.43 -8.43 12.22
N LEU A 567 -19.95 -7.54 11.36
CA LEU A 567 -21.33 -7.06 11.43
C LEU A 567 -22.34 -8.22 11.35
N ILE A 568 -22.19 -9.10 10.35
CA ILE A 568 -23.09 -10.25 10.13
C ILE A 568 -23.04 -11.23 11.32
N ASN A 569 -21.87 -11.41 11.91
CA ASN A 569 -21.71 -12.29 13.07
C ASN A 569 -22.24 -11.66 14.38
N GLY A 570 -22.45 -10.34 14.40
CA GLY A 570 -22.87 -9.58 15.58
C GLY A 570 -21.72 -9.22 16.51
N LEU A 571 -20.51 -9.06 15.96
CA LEU A 571 -19.30 -8.65 16.66
C LEU A 571 -19.13 -7.12 16.60
N ASN A 572 -18.42 -6.56 17.58
CA ASN A 572 -18.15 -5.12 17.62
C ASN A 572 -17.27 -4.67 16.44
N LEU A 573 -17.65 -3.54 15.85
CA LEU A 573 -16.91 -2.88 14.77
C LEU A 573 -15.92 -1.88 15.36
N GLU A 574 -14.84 -2.43 15.92
CA GLU A 574 -13.74 -1.66 16.50
C GLU A 574 -12.45 -1.90 15.72
N ALA A 575 -11.52 -0.95 15.82
CA ALA A 575 -10.18 -1.06 15.28
C ALA A 575 -9.49 -2.33 15.83
N ALA A 576 -8.81 -3.07 14.96
CA ALA A 576 -8.03 -4.23 15.35
C ALA A 576 -6.69 -3.80 15.97
N GLU A 577 -6.05 -4.71 16.71
CA GLU A 577 -4.71 -4.47 17.27
C GLU A 577 -3.69 -4.04 16.19
N ASP A 578 -3.81 -4.60 14.98
CA ASP A 578 -3.00 -4.24 13.82
C ASP A 578 -3.13 -2.76 13.46
N ASP A 579 -4.35 -2.19 13.49
CA ASP A 579 -4.59 -0.79 13.13
C ASP A 579 -3.88 0.18 14.11
N TYR A 580 -3.76 -0.23 15.39
CA TYR A 580 -3.04 0.54 16.40
C TYR A 580 -1.52 0.43 16.24
N PHE A 581 -1.02 -0.73 15.79
CA PHE A 581 0.39 -0.87 15.43
C PHE A 581 0.76 -0.03 14.21
N ASP A 582 -0.10 0.05 13.20
CA ASP A 582 0.14 0.89 12.02
C ASP A 582 0.29 2.37 12.44
N LYS A 583 -0.59 2.87 13.32
CA LYS A 583 -0.46 4.21 13.92
C LYS A 583 0.81 4.41 14.74
N LEU A 584 1.24 3.39 15.48
CA LEU A 584 2.50 3.45 16.23
C LEU A 584 3.70 3.55 15.28
N PHE A 585 3.68 2.78 14.19
CA PHE A 585 4.73 2.72 13.19
C PHE A 585 4.80 3.98 12.31
N ASP A 586 3.68 4.70 12.14
CA ASP A 586 3.68 6.04 11.56
C ASP A 586 4.51 7.04 12.37
N VAL A 587 4.63 6.85 13.68
CA VAL A 587 5.44 7.73 14.56
C VAL A 587 6.87 7.20 14.71
N VAL A 588 7.02 5.91 15.01
CA VAL A 588 8.33 5.28 15.27
C VAL A 588 9.17 5.10 14.00
N LYS A 589 8.51 5.06 12.83
CA LYS A 589 9.07 4.82 11.49
C LYS A 589 9.80 3.49 11.36
N VAL A 590 9.19 2.56 10.63
CA VAL A 590 9.78 1.23 10.36
C VAL A 590 10.92 1.32 9.34
N TYR A 591 10.97 2.36 8.51
CA TYR A 591 12.08 2.62 7.59
C TYR A 591 12.85 3.86 8.01
N ASP A 592 14.18 3.78 7.94
CA ASP A 592 15.08 4.90 8.16
C ASP A 592 16.02 5.01 6.94
N PRO A 593 15.90 6.07 6.11
CA PRO A 593 16.75 6.24 4.94
C PRO A 593 18.21 6.56 5.29
N ALA A 594 18.51 6.91 6.55
CA ALA A 594 19.86 7.17 7.03
C ALA A 594 20.48 5.98 7.78
N GLU A 595 19.79 4.85 7.85
CA GLU A 595 20.31 3.64 8.52
C GLU A 595 21.55 3.09 7.79
N ASP A 596 22.66 2.96 8.52
CA ASP A 596 23.83 2.21 8.08
C ASP A 596 23.63 0.71 8.31
N ILE A 597 23.67 -0.06 7.22
CA ILE A 597 23.41 -1.50 7.24
C ILE A 597 24.73 -2.28 7.41
N GLY A 598 25.89 -1.64 7.30
CA GLY A 598 27.19 -2.28 7.55
C GLY A 598 27.62 -3.32 6.51
N PHE A 599 27.01 -3.33 5.31
CA PHE A 599 27.41 -4.17 4.19
C PHE A 599 27.90 -3.33 3.01
N LEU A 600 28.90 -3.83 2.30
CA LEU A 600 29.24 -3.31 0.97
C LEU A 600 28.19 -3.84 -0.02
N GLY A 601 27.40 -2.93 -0.60
CA GLY A 601 26.46 -3.23 -1.68
C GLY A 601 27.15 -3.63 -2.99
N GLY A 602 26.45 -3.53 -4.11
CA GLY A 602 27.03 -3.70 -5.44
C GLY A 602 26.39 -4.80 -6.29
N ARG A 603 25.19 -5.27 -5.92
CA ARG A 603 24.39 -6.15 -6.79
C ARG A 603 23.32 -5.31 -7.47
N ALA A 604 23.51 -5.07 -8.76
CA ALA A 604 22.54 -4.37 -9.59
C ALA A 604 21.17 -5.06 -9.55
N ARG A 605 20.12 -4.25 -9.62
CA ARG A 605 18.73 -4.69 -9.78
C ARG A 605 18.56 -5.30 -11.17
N TYR A 606 17.90 -6.45 -11.24
CA TYR A 606 17.54 -7.03 -12.52
C TYR A 606 16.53 -6.13 -13.24
N GLN A 607 16.86 -5.76 -14.47
CA GLN A 607 16.01 -4.98 -15.37
C GLN A 607 15.16 -5.92 -16.21
N LEU A 608 13.90 -5.56 -16.43
CA LEU A 608 13.04 -6.30 -17.35
C LEU A 608 13.49 -6.06 -18.78
N GLU A 609 13.33 -7.08 -19.62
CA GLU A 609 13.39 -6.89 -21.05
C GLU A 609 12.13 -6.13 -21.51
N MET A 610 12.32 -5.05 -22.26
CA MET A 610 11.24 -4.21 -22.78
C MET A 610 11.11 -4.39 -24.29
N LEU A 611 9.89 -4.26 -24.83
CA LEU A 611 9.72 -4.09 -26.27
C LEU A 611 10.47 -2.82 -26.74
N PRO A 612 11.16 -2.85 -27.90
CA PRO A 612 11.88 -1.68 -28.41
C PRO A 612 10.95 -0.47 -28.61
N PRO A 613 11.41 0.78 -28.37
CA PRO A 613 10.61 2.01 -28.51
C PRO A 613 9.84 2.11 -29.83
N ASP A 614 10.52 1.83 -30.94
CA ASP A 614 9.93 1.89 -32.29
C ASP A 614 8.84 0.83 -32.52
N THR A 615 8.82 -0.25 -31.73
CA THR A 615 7.78 -1.28 -31.78
C THR A 615 6.67 -0.96 -30.80
N ARG A 616 6.99 -0.73 -29.52
CA ARG A 616 6.00 -0.53 -28.45
C ARG A 616 5.07 0.65 -28.72
N LYS A 617 5.59 1.69 -29.38
CA LYS A 617 4.84 2.89 -29.78
C LYS A 617 3.58 2.59 -30.62
N TRP A 618 3.55 1.48 -31.35
CA TRP A 618 2.49 1.16 -32.31
C TRP A 618 1.71 -0.11 -32.01
N THR A 619 1.94 -0.74 -30.85
CA THR A 619 1.23 -1.96 -30.46
C THR A 619 0.60 -1.84 -29.08
N PHE A 620 -0.49 -2.57 -28.88
CA PHE A 620 -1.09 -2.81 -27.56
C PHE A 620 -0.56 -4.08 -26.89
N ASP A 621 0.42 -4.76 -27.49
CA ASP A 621 1.14 -5.85 -26.84
C ASP A 621 1.78 -5.38 -25.54
N GLU A 622 1.83 -6.28 -24.56
CA GLU A 622 2.43 -6.00 -23.26
C GLU A 622 3.92 -5.60 -23.41
N VAL A 623 4.26 -4.40 -22.93
CA VAL A 623 5.58 -3.78 -23.18
C VAL A 623 6.67 -4.38 -22.31
N GLU A 624 6.39 -4.52 -21.01
CA GLU A 624 7.29 -5.11 -20.04
C GLU A 624 7.23 -6.63 -20.19
N LYS A 625 8.34 -7.32 -20.46
CA LYS A 625 8.38 -8.80 -20.36
C LYS A 625 8.57 -9.22 -18.91
N GLY A 626 8.03 -10.37 -18.52
CA GLY A 626 8.21 -10.93 -17.18
C GLY A 626 9.61 -11.52 -16.98
N PHE A 627 9.99 -11.77 -15.72
CA PHE A 627 11.23 -12.49 -15.41
C PHE A 627 11.16 -13.97 -15.81
N SER A 628 12.28 -14.53 -16.24
CA SER A 628 12.48 -15.98 -16.21
C SER A 628 12.58 -16.48 -14.77
N PRO A 629 12.35 -17.79 -14.50
CA PRO A 629 12.54 -18.35 -13.15
C PRO A 629 13.93 -18.07 -12.57
N GLN A 630 14.99 -18.13 -13.37
CA GLN A 630 16.36 -17.89 -12.93
C GLN A 630 16.57 -16.42 -12.52
N GLU A 631 16.06 -15.47 -13.31
CA GLU A 631 16.14 -14.04 -12.99
C GLU A 631 15.32 -13.71 -11.74
N ALA A 632 14.10 -14.24 -11.64
CA ALA A 632 13.25 -14.03 -10.47
C ALA A 632 13.90 -14.56 -9.19
N MET A 633 14.48 -15.76 -9.24
CA MET A 633 15.23 -16.34 -8.11
C MET A 633 16.46 -15.51 -7.75
N ALA A 634 17.21 -15.04 -8.75
CA ALA A 634 18.41 -14.23 -8.54
C ALA A 634 18.09 -12.83 -7.96
N GLU A 635 17.00 -12.22 -8.40
CA GLU A 635 16.48 -10.96 -7.88
C GLU A 635 15.94 -11.14 -6.46
N ALA A 636 15.18 -12.20 -6.20
CA ALA A 636 14.70 -12.55 -4.86
C ALA A 636 15.84 -12.85 -3.87
N ASP A 637 16.95 -13.44 -4.35
CA ASP A 637 18.13 -13.71 -3.54
C ASP A 637 18.81 -12.44 -2.98
N ARG A 638 18.59 -11.27 -3.62
CA ARG A 638 19.06 -9.97 -3.11
C ARG A 638 18.33 -9.54 -1.82
N CYS A 639 17.17 -10.13 -1.50
CA CYS A 639 16.40 -9.73 -0.32
C CYS A 639 17.17 -9.97 1.00
N LEU A 640 17.27 -8.93 1.82
CA LEU A 640 17.96 -8.96 3.13
C LEU A 640 17.10 -9.55 4.26
N ARG A 641 15.82 -9.86 3.99
CA ARG A 641 14.87 -10.40 4.97
C ARG A 641 14.79 -9.53 6.24
N CYS A 642 14.45 -8.25 6.01
CA CYS A 642 14.50 -7.14 6.97
C CYS A 642 13.37 -7.11 8.01
N TYR A 643 12.92 -8.27 8.46
CA TYR A 643 11.91 -8.33 9.51
C TYR A 643 12.38 -7.60 10.76
N ARG A 644 11.40 -6.99 11.43
CA ARG A 644 11.51 -6.15 12.61
C ARG A 644 10.40 -6.59 13.57
N VAL A 645 10.73 -6.75 14.84
CA VAL A 645 9.75 -7.02 15.90
C VAL A 645 9.76 -5.86 16.86
N ALA A 646 8.56 -5.40 17.22
CA ALA A 646 8.34 -4.46 18.30
C ALA A 646 7.42 -5.09 19.34
N THR A 647 7.73 -4.86 20.61
CA THR A 647 6.88 -5.20 21.75
C THR A 647 6.66 -3.94 22.56
N ILE A 648 5.41 -3.63 22.88
CA ILE A 648 5.05 -2.53 23.77
C ILE A 648 4.51 -3.09 25.08
N ALA A 649 4.82 -2.40 26.18
CA ALA A 649 4.16 -2.62 27.47
C ALA A 649 3.05 -1.58 27.62
N VAL A 650 1.87 -2.04 28.02
CA VAL A 650 0.69 -1.18 28.21
C VAL A 650 0.13 -1.32 29.63
N THR A 651 -0.69 -0.36 30.06
CA THR A 651 -1.54 -0.54 31.25
C THR A 651 -2.52 -1.70 31.04
N GLU A 652 -2.93 -2.36 32.13
CA GLU A 652 -4.10 -3.24 32.06
C GLU A 652 -5.32 -2.40 31.66
N ALA A 653 -6.08 -2.86 30.67
CA ALA A 653 -7.28 -2.19 30.24
C ALA A 653 -8.27 -2.15 31.41
N THR A 654 -8.55 -0.96 31.95
CA THR A 654 -9.66 -0.76 32.88
C THR A 654 -10.96 -0.91 32.08
N SER A 655 -11.67 -2.01 32.35
CA SER A 655 -12.96 -2.38 31.74
C SER A 655 -14.06 -1.36 31.99
#